data_AF-R7US23-F1
#
_entry.id   AF-R7US23-F1
#
_cell.length_a   1.000
_cell.length_b   1.000
_cell.length_c   1.000
_cell.angle_alpha   90.00
_cell.angle_beta   90.00
_cell.angle_gamma   90.00
#
_symmetry.space_group_name_H-M   'P 1'
#
loop_
_entity.id
_entity.type
_entity.pdbx_description
1 polymer ?
#
loop_
_entity_poly.entity_id
_entity_poly.type
_entity_poly.pdbx_seq_one_letter_code
_entity_poly.pdbx_strand_id
1 'polypeptide(L)'
;TKPRRHFYYQGQSLTLTIESSDRDSHQIVSRILKILLEEVLGYEKVEIRSGFNSINSTEALNRISHCDGCNASTFIPDVMINLEVWSPAGFNMEPWIMRDLLVDAGPLGPTGRFGWFVPTEIVEQTWLTEHHVIDHWRALTVDHVTDRFTLEDRMNYIRNHLSKPRSFESEETYCKCNRGILDENGCLGNHLPGGDVENCALLLSSYPGRCDQLREQIMSLNLDVAVSWIGPHLPKFITDRTERHEPTLFFNWIPNTLTATGNYTRIYFPSCKTGGVVLNDAGGPAGGCDFEVNQLSKFIWVRMKTHTPEAYHVITSMEFTQEEYEKLLRLNLELNPKYVDNSTYYDETACAWVKSNREKWTQWMPQNLSSKTKIYLGGMFPETGPYWRQPGIAPGAKMAVEAVNSDENILQDYEIVLLQKDTQCKADLVMKQFIYYVENETHPVVGILGPGCSETAAPIAGVSKHYNTIIVSYGAESLQLANREIFPLFFRTMPPNTQFGSVYIEIFKRLEWTQVALLAEHGQEFPEYQSFLKDKFLSNKMSVAYDRKMPRQVTFEEAKKFLEEIADINARIIILTSYEKAARAVICQAYLMKMTPKQGFVWFLPAWFTRNWWDTDNIQRSVKEEVPCSSQQMRQAVDCHFVLNIMHFGPLNQRIVGNMTVDEWLKRYMGRVSEQDLSFHASFAYDAVWVFALGLDKLLTADPSSLESIRTDRTTASLMTHLNNTQFDGASGPVRFTGANRNSIIEITQYSIKINDGIPIGLYQPNKNETERLKLNISQIIWPSGEKPVDGSEVKQCSIEAFRALLGVSCDRAIVVANVIGISAFGLCMLACFIVVEKLSCRYDRKVRDTRERMEELGLMAEPAWLSLDQWEVARDHVVLNRKLGEGAFGTVYGGEALIEEAWVAVAVKTLKIGSSTEEKMDFLGEAEMMKRFEHENIVKLLGVCTRGEPAYTIMELMLHGDLKTYLLSRRQMVGQAIPESDDITPERLTLMALDAAKGLKYLSDLKYIHRDLACRNCLVHVTKRIKIGDFGMTRPMYDSDYYRFNKRGMLPVRWMAPESLTLGMFTPHSDIWSYGVLLYEIMTFGSFPYQGLSNKQVLEFVKVGNTISVPAGCSELLGDVLKACWAFTADSRPDIQDIVDLFEDNPCLLKPCLDAPSAAVAIDTTGDLEMDMP
;
A
#
# COMPACT_ATOMS: atom_id res chain seq x y z
N THR A 1 27.52 19.21 -21.17
CA THR A 1 27.83 17.78 -20.93
C THR A 1 26.83 16.96 -21.70
N LYS A 2 27.27 15.89 -22.39
CA LYS A 2 26.37 15.00 -23.14
C LYS A 2 25.60 14.15 -22.12
N PRO A 3 24.26 14.15 -22.11
CA PRO A 3 23.48 13.31 -21.19
C PRO A 3 23.85 11.84 -21.42
N ARG A 4 24.19 11.10 -20.36
CA ARG A 4 24.40 9.66 -20.47
C ARG A 4 23.07 8.95 -20.22
N ARG A 5 22.46 8.45 -21.29
CA ARG A 5 21.26 7.63 -21.23
C ARG A 5 21.63 6.17 -21.42
N HIS A 6 20.90 5.31 -20.74
CA HIS A 6 21.06 3.88 -20.83
C HIS A 6 19.68 3.25 -20.98
N PHE A 7 19.60 2.18 -21.76
CA PHE A 7 18.43 1.33 -21.76
C PHE A 7 18.66 0.21 -20.74
N TYR A 8 17.84 0.17 -19.71
CA TYR A 8 17.81 -0.94 -18.76
C TYR A 8 16.49 -1.70 -18.93
N TYR A 9 16.52 -3.01 -18.66
CA TYR A 9 15.33 -3.84 -18.56
C TYR A 9 15.65 -5.06 -17.71
N GLN A 10 14.78 -5.40 -16.76
CA GLN A 10 14.98 -6.51 -15.81
C GLN A 10 16.33 -6.46 -15.06
N GLY A 11 16.84 -5.24 -14.76
CA GLY A 11 18.11 -5.05 -14.06
C GLY A 11 19.35 -5.32 -14.91
N GLN A 12 19.21 -5.48 -16.24
CA GLN A 12 20.33 -5.60 -17.18
C GLN A 12 20.43 -4.33 -18.04
N SER A 13 21.66 -3.85 -18.26
CA SER A 13 21.93 -2.82 -19.26
C SER A 13 21.85 -3.45 -20.65
N LEU A 14 20.81 -3.12 -21.40
CA LEU A 14 20.60 -3.61 -22.74
C LEU A 14 21.19 -2.65 -23.78
N THR A 15 21.58 -3.22 -24.92
CA THR A 15 21.93 -2.47 -26.11
C THR A 15 20.67 -2.25 -26.93
N LEU A 16 20.40 -1.00 -27.33
CA LEU A 16 19.32 -0.70 -28.26
C LEU A 16 19.67 -1.27 -29.64
N THR A 17 18.96 -2.31 -30.06
CA THR A 17 19.23 -3.00 -31.33
C THR A 17 18.25 -2.58 -32.43
N ILE A 18 18.78 -2.06 -33.52
CA ILE A 18 18.04 -1.64 -34.72
C ILE A 18 18.22 -2.70 -35.81
N GLU A 19 17.14 -3.27 -36.34
CA GLU A 19 17.17 -4.18 -37.50
C GLU A 19 17.54 -3.41 -38.76
N SER A 20 18.38 -4.00 -39.61
CA SER A 20 18.65 -3.48 -40.95
C SER A 20 18.80 -4.62 -41.97
N SER A 21 18.19 -4.46 -43.14
CA SER A 21 18.27 -5.41 -44.27
C SER A 21 19.36 -5.00 -45.24
N ASP A 22 19.67 -5.83 -46.24
CA ASP A 22 20.57 -5.48 -47.36
C ASP A 22 20.11 -4.29 -48.24
N ARG A 23 18.83 -3.90 -48.15
CA ARG A 23 18.29 -2.72 -48.86
C ARG A 23 19.02 -1.44 -48.45
N ASP A 24 19.57 -0.73 -49.45
CA ASP A 24 20.27 0.56 -49.28
C ASP A 24 19.48 1.54 -48.41
N SER A 25 18.18 1.65 -48.66
CA SER A 25 17.28 2.55 -47.94
C SER A 25 17.25 2.27 -46.44
N HIS A 26 17.06 1.00 -46.08
CA HIS A 26 16.97 0.53 -44.70
C HIS A 26 18.30 0.69 -43.97
N GLN A 27 19.44 0.48 -44.66
CA GLN A 27 20.78 0.69 -44.12
C GLN A 27 21.03 2.15 -43.74
N ILE A 28 20.58 3.09 -44.58
CA ILE A 28 20.80 4.52 -44.36
C ILE A 28 19.90 5.04 -43.24
N VAL A 29 18.60 4.76 -43.27
CA VAL A 29 17.68 5.29 -42.23
C VAL A 29 17.96 4.71 -40.84
N SER A 30 18.40 3.46 -40.75
CA SER A 30 18.81 2.84 -39.49
C SER A 30 20.04 3.52 -38.88
N ARG A 31 20.99 3.95 -39.72
CA ARG A 31 22.17 4.72 -39.29
C ARG A 31 21.83 6.14 -38.91
N ILE A 32 20.91 6.80 -39.62
CA ILE A 32 20.38 8.11 -39.22
C ILE A 32 19.81 8.01 -37.81
N LEU A 33 18.94 7.02 -37.55
CA LEU A 33 18.39 6.81 -36.20
C LEU A 33 19.50 6.54 -35.18
N LYS A 34 20.46 5.65 -35.48
CA LYS A 34 21.59 5.36 -34.59
C LYS A 34 22.33 6.63 -34.18
N ILE A 35 22.69 7.49 -35.14
CA ILE A 35 23.37 8.77 -34.88
C ILE A 35 22.51 9.66 -33.97
N LEU A 36 21.19 9.75 -34.21
CA LEU A 36 20.30 10.55 -33.37
C LEU A 36 20.21 9.99 -31.93
N LEU A 37 20.13 8.66 -31.77
CA LEU A 37 20.08 8.04 -30.44
C LEU A 37 21.40 8.20 -29.68
N GLU A 38 22.55 7.98 -30.32
CA GLU A 38 23.87 8.04 -29.67
C GLU A 38 24.37 9.47 -29.49
N GLU A 39 24.30 10.32 -30.51
CA GLU A 39 24.94 11.64 -30.50
C GLU A 39 24.03 12.76 -29.99
N VAL A 40 22.72 12.66 -30.24
CA VAL A 40 21.76 13.69 -29.84
C VAL A 40 21.07 13.34 -28.52
N LEU A 41 20.51 12.13 -28.40
CA LEU A 41 19.87 11.68 -27.18
C LEU A 41 20.86 11.14 -26.13
N GLY A 42 22.07 10.72 -26.53
CA GLY A 42 23.11 10.30 -25.60
C GLY A 42 22.96 8.88 -25.04
N TYR A 43 22.27 7.99 -25.75
CA TYR A 43 22.27 6.56 -25.41
C TYR A 43 23.65 5.93 -25.62
N GLU A 44 24.22 5.28 -24.60
CA GLU A 44 25.59 4.75 -24.68
C GLU A 44 25.74 3.48 -25.53
N LYS A 45 24.69 2.65 -25.63
CA LYS A 45 24.74 1.36 -26.31
C LYS A 45 23.65 1.27 -27.37
N VAL A 46 24.02 1.53 -28.63
CA VAL A 46 23.13 1.35 -29.79
C VAL A 46 23.85 0.53 -30.86
N GLU A 47 23.21 -0.52 -31.36
CA GLU A 47 23.79 -1.44 -32.33
C GLU A 47 22.82 -1.67 -33.50
N ILE A 48 23.37 -1.76 -34.72
CA ILE A 48 22.60 -2.17 -35.89
C ILE A 48 22.87 -3.66 -36.13
N ARG A 49 21.80 -4.45 -36.18
CA ARG A 49 21.84 -5.88 -36.50
C ARG A 49 21.46 -6.06 -37.97
N SER A 50 22.38 -6.59 -38.77
CA SER A 50 22.21 -6.84 -40.19
C SER A 50 22.12 -8.33 -40.51
N GLY A 51 21.69 -8.68 -41.73
CA GLY A 51 21.56 -10.07 -42.20
C GLY A 51 20.12 -10.56 -42.39
N PHE A 52 19.13 -9.69 -42.17
CA PHE A 52 17.71 -10.00 -42.33
C PHE A 52 17.21 -9.52 -43.70
N ASN A 53 17.18 -10.43 -44.68
CA ASN A 53 16.85 -10.10 -46.08
C ASN A 53 15.38 -10.38 -46.46
N SER A 54 14.59 -10.91 -45.53
CA SER A 54 13.18 -11.19 -45.77
C SER A 54 12.33 -9.92 -45.73
N ILE A 55 11.52 -9.71 -46.77
CA ILE A 55 10.53 -8.63 -46.87
C ILE A 55 9.15 -9.13 -46.38
N ASN A 56 9.11 -10.27 -45.67
CA ASN A 56 7.90 -10.80 -45.05
C ASN A 56 7.60 -10.04 -43.74
N SER A 57 6.45 -9.39 -43.67
CA SER A 57 6.04 -8.54 -42.56
C SER A 57 5.88 -9.34 -41.27
N THR A 58 5.24 -10.50 -41.34
CA THR A 58 5.05 -11.46 -40.24
C THR A 58 6.39 -11.91 -39.66
N GLU A 59 7.36 -12.23 -40.51
CA GLU A 59 8.70 -12.63 -40.07
C GLU A 59 9.44 -11.48 -39.38
N ALA A 60 9.32 -10.25 -39.91
CA ALA A 60 9.88 -9.06 -39.29
C ALA A 60 9.23 -8.78 -37.92
N LEU A 61 7.90 -8.87 -37.80
CA LEU A 61 7.21 -8.68 -36.54
C LEU A 61 7.56 -9.78 -35.52
N ASN A 62 7.71 -11.03 -35.94
CA ASN A 62 8.15 -12.12 -35.08
C ASN A 62 9.55 -11.91 -34.52
N ARG A 63 10.49 -11.35 -35.30
CA ARG A 63 11.83 -11.02 -34.80
C ARG A 63 11.82 -9.93 -33.72
N ILE A 64 11.02 -8.87 -33.92
CA ILE A 64 10.94 -7.75 -32.97
C ILE A 64 10.19 -8.15 -31.68
N SER A 65 9.27 -9.11 -31.79
CA SER A 65 8.44 -9.58 -30.66
C SER A 65 8.95 -10.86 -30.00
N HIS A 66 9.85 -11.60 -30.65
CA HIS A 66 10.20 -12.98 -30.33
C HIS A 66 8.97 -13.92 -30.22
N CYS A 67 7.93 -13.67 -31.05
CA CYS A 67 6.72 -14.50 -31.09
C CYS A 67 6.90 -15.70 -32.03
N ASP A 68 7.17 -16.89 -31.45
CA ASP A 68 6.94 -18.19 -32.08
C ASP A 68 5.68 -18.82 -31.46
N GLY A 69 4.53 -18.65 -32.11
CA GLY A 69 3.23 -19.09 -31.59
C GLY A 69 2.63 -18.22 -30.47
N CYS A 70 3.27 -17.08 -30.15
CA CYS A 70 2.80 -16.01 -29.26
C CYS A 70 2.38 -16.47 -27.84
N ASN A 71 2.98 -17.53 -27.29
CA ASN A 71 2.88 -17.79 -25.85
C ASN A 71 3.75 -16.78 -25.10
N ALA A 72 3.16 -16.09 -24.12
CA ALA A 72 3.80 -14.99 -23.40
C ALA A 72 5.09 -15.46 -22.72
N SER A 73 6.24 -14.95 -23.16
CA SER A 73 7.49 -15.11 -22.43
C SER A 73 8.24 -13.77 -22.38
N THR A 74 8.93 -13.58 -21.26
CA THR A 74 9.68 -12.39 -20.84
C THR A 74 10.99 -12.21 -21.61
N PHE A 75 11.06 -12.66 -22.87
CA PHE A 75 12.29 -12.73 -23.65
C PHE A 75 12.66 -11.36 -24.23
N ILE A 76 13.97 -11.07 -24.26
CA ILE A 76 14.52 -9.86 -24.87
C ILE A 76 14.79 -10.19 -26.34
N PRO A 77 14.17 -9.51 -27.31
CA PRO A 77 14.35 -9.82 -28.72
C PRO A 77 15.76 -9.40 -29.19
N ASP A 78 16.31 -10.12 -30.17
CA ASP A 78 17.63 -9.83 -30.77
C ASP A 78 17.65 -8.47 -31.52
N VAL A 79 16.47 -8.02 -31.96
CA VAL A 79 16.20 -6.73 -32.59
C VAL A 79 14.99 -6.08 -31.94
N MET A 80 15.03 -4.78 -31.70
CA MET A 80 13.99 -4.06 -30.93
C MET A 80 13.28 -3.00 -31.77
N ILE A 81 13.91 -2.54 -32.85
CA ILE A 81 13.40 -1.47 -33.72
C ILE A 81 13.54 -1.94 -35.17
N ASN A 82 12.50 -1.78 -35.97
CA ASN A 82 12.58 -1.87 -37.42
C ASN A 82 11.88 -0.65 -38.03
N LEU A 83 12.58 0.08 -38.90
CA LEU A 83 12.08 1.33 -39.49
C LEU A 83 11.38 1.13 -40.84
N GLU A 84 11.58 -0.01 -41.51
CA GLU A 84 11.10 -0.26 -42.87
C GLU A 84 10.43 -1.62 -43.02
N VAL A 85 9.46 -1.92 -42.15
CA VAL A 85 8.58 -3.08 -42.35
C VAL A 85 7.61 -2.77 -43.48
N TRP A 86 7.56 -3.63 -44.50
CA TRP A 86 6.63 -3.50 -45.62
C TRP A 86 5.26 -3.96 -45.15
N SER A 87 4.29 -3.07 -45.02
CA SER A 87 2.94 -3.42 -44.56
C SER A 87 1.94 -3.33 -45.73
N PRO A 88 1.41 -4.45 -46.24
CA PRO A 88 0.36 -4.47 -47.25
C PRO A 88 -0.94 -3.82 -46.75
N ALA A 89 -1.77 -3.35 -47.68
CA ALA A 89 -3.07 -2.80 -47.33
C ALA A 89 -3.99 -3.89 -46.71
N GLY A 90 -4.43 -3.69 -45.47
CA GLY A 90 -5.28 -4.64 -44.76
C GLY A 90 -4.54 -5.77 -44.02
N PHE A 91 -3.21 -5.67 -43.86
CA PHE A 91 -2.42 -6.59 -43.06
C PHE A 91 -2.91 -6.67 -41.60
N ASN A 92 -3.14 -7.88 -41.09
CA ASN A 92 -3.67 -8.10 -39.74
C ASN A 92 -2.56 -8.09 -38.68
N MET A 93 -2.46 -7.00 -37.93
CA MET A 93 -1.48 -6.82 -36.84
C MET A 93 -2.01 -7.19 -35.45
N GLU A 94 -3.28 -7.59 -35.33
CA GLU A 94 -3.92 -7.92 -34.05
C GLU A 94 -3.17 -8.96 -33.21
N PRO A 95 -2.54 -10.02 -33.78
CA PRO A 95 -1.86 -11.05 -32.99
C PRO A 95 -0.76 -10.52 -32.06
N TRP A 96 -0.08 -9.43 -32.45
CA TRP A 96 0.99 -8.84 -31.65
C TRP A 96 0.53 -7.63 -30.84
N ILE A 97 -0.35 -6.78 -31.39
CA ILE A 97 -0.79 -5.55 -30.74
C ILE A 97 -1.71 -5.88 -29.55
N MET A 98 -2.67 -6.80 -29.71
CA MET A 98 -3.58 -7.17 -28.60
C MET A 98 -2.87 -7.88 -27.43
N ARG A 99 -1.65 -8.39 -27.66
CA ARG A 99 -0.84 -9.09 -26.66
C ARG A 99 0.24 -8.20 -26.04
N ASP A 100 0.23 -6.90 -26.32
CA ASP A 100 1.26 -5.94 -25.88
C ASP A 100 2.67 -6.44 -26.16
N LEU A 101 2.94 -6.91 -27.39
CA LEU A 101 4.29 -7.34 -27.79
C LEU A 101 5.05 -6.26 -28.57
N LEU A 102 4.32 -5.49 -29.37
CA LEU A 102 4.86 -4.51 -30.32
C LEU A 102 4.05 -3.21 -30.29
N VAL A 103 4.68 -2.12 -30.72
CA VAL A 103 4.01 -0.85 -30.98
C VAL A 103 4.21 -0.50 -32.45
N ASP A 104 3.09 -0.24 -33.14
CA ASP A 104 3.08 0.43 -34.44
C ASP A 104 3.42 1.92 -34.22
N ALA A 105 4.62 2.32 -34.65
CA ALA A 105 5.12 3.68 -34.52
C ALA A 105 4.76 4.56 -35.75
N GLY A 106 3.87 4.07 -36.60
CA GLY A 106 3.35 4.78 -37.77
C GLY A 106 4.26 4.66 -39.01
N PRO A 107 3.85 5.30 -40.11
CA PRO A 107 4.59 5.27 -41.36
C PRO A 107 5.93 6.00 -41.24
N LEU A 108 6.97 5.47 -41.89
CA LEU A 108 8.21 6.22 -42.12
C LEU A 108 8.00 7.34 -43.15
N GLY A 109 7.01 7.20 -44.03
CA GLY A 109 6.56 8.24 -44.96
C GLY A 109 6.57 7.88 -46.46
N PRO A 110 7.57 7.17 -47.01
CA PRO A 110 7.48 6.64 -48.38
C PRO A 110 6.59 5.39 -48.48
N THR A 111 6.07 5.14 -49.68
CA THR A 111 5.36 3.89 -50.01
C THR A 111 6.22 2.98 -50.87
N GLY A 112 6.22 1.70 -50.52
CA GLY A 112 6.95 0.64 -51.20
C GLY A 112 6.10 -0.04 -52.27
N ARG A 113 6.61 -0.26 -53.48
CA ARG A 113 5.91 -1.07 -54.49
C ARG A 113 6.88 -1.84 -55.36
N PHE A 114 6.63 -3.12 -55.54
CA PHE A 114 7.35 -3.94 -56.53
C PHE A 114 6.88 -3.60 -57.96
N GLY A 115 7.76 -3.81 -58.93
CA GLY A 115 7.45 -3.54 -60.32
C GLY A 115 8.50 -4.05 -61.29
N TRP A 116 8.10 -4.10 -62.55
CA TRP A 116 8.99 -4.36 -63.67
C TRP A 116 9.32 -3.01 -64.31
N PHE A 117 10.55 -2.83 -64.75
CA PHE A 117 11.08 -1.54 -65.17
C PHE A 117 11.86 -1.66 -66.47
N VAL A 118 11.77 -0.59 -67.26
CA VAL A 118 12.48 -0.38 -68.54
C VAL A 118 13.06 1.04 -68.53
N PRO A 119 14.24 1.29 -69.11
CA PRO A 119 14.76 2.66 -69.27
C PRO A 119 13.74 3.60 -69.94
N THR A 120 13.45 4.73 -69.31
CA THR A 120 12.45 5.71 -69.79
C THR A 120 12.79 6.20 -71.19
N GLU A 121 14.08 6.44 -71.46
CA GLU A 121 14.55 6.84 -72.78
C GLU A 121 14.17 5.83 -73.88
N ILE A 122 14.27 4.53 -73.61
CA ILE A 122 13.90 3.48 -74.58
C ILE A 122 12.39 3.47 -74.82
N VAL A 123 11.58 3.68 -73.78
CA VAL A 123 10.11 3.80 -73.90
C VAL A 123 9.75 4.99 -74.78
N GLU A 124 10.30 6.16 -74.50
CA GLU A 124 10.03 7.40 -75.25
C GLU A 124 10.50 7.28 -76.71
N GLN A 125 11.73 6.81 -76.94
CA GLN A 125 12.26 6.62 -78.29
C GLN A 125 11.43 5.64 -79.11
N THR A 126 11.05 4.50 -78.54
CA THR A 126 10.27 3.47 -79.23
C THR A 126 8.86 3.97 -79.57
N TRP A 127 8.23 4.71 -78.66
CA TRP A 127 6.94 5.35 -78.93
C TRP A 127 7.03 6.40 -80.04
N LEU A 128 8.04 7.29 -79.99
CA LEU A 128 8.19 8.37 -80.96
C LEU A 128 8.56 7.87 -82.37
N THR A 129 9.36 6.81 -82.46
CA THR A 129 9.87 6.30 -83.75
C THR A 129 8.98 5.23 -84.37
N GLU A 130 8.41 4.34 -83.56
CA GLU A 130 7.71 3.14 -84.03
C GLU A 130 6.22 3.11 -83.62
N HIS A 131 5.78 4.01 -82.74
CA HIS A 131 4.42 4.01 -82.16
C HIS A 131 4.08 2.71 -81.41
N HIS A 132 5.10 1.97 -80.94
CA HIS A 132 4.93 0.77 -80.15
C HIS A 132 4.91 1.11 -78.66
N VAL A 133 3.97 0.51 -77.93
CA VAL A 133 3.85 0.62 -76.47
C VAL A 133 4.64 -0.53 -75.84
N ILE A 134 5.67 -0.22 -75.03
CA ILE A 134 6.54 -1.22 -74.39
C ILE A 134 6.51 -1.17 -72.85
N ASP A 135 5.74 -0.25 -72.28
CA ASP A 135 5.54 -0.04 -70.84
C ASP A 135 4.22 -0.67 -70.33
N HIS A 136 3.65 -1.61 -71.08
CA HIS A 136 2.43 -2.34 -70.71
C HIS A 136 2.63 -3.85 -70.85
N TRP A 137 2.10 -4.64 -69.92
CA TRP A 137 2.34 -6.10 -69.88
C TRP A 137 2.04 -6.84 -71.18
N ARG A 138 0.98 -6.44 -71.90
CA ARG A 138 0.61 -7.02 -73.21
C ARG A 138 1.71 -6.92 -74.25
N ALA A 139 2.59 -5.92 -74.14
CA ALA A 139 3.71 -5.77 -75.06
C ALA A 139 4.67 -6.97 -74.96
N LEU A 140 4.76 -7.62 -73.80
CA LEU A 140 5.60 -8.80 -73.56
C LEU A 140 4.97 -10.12 -74.04
N THR A 141 3.84 -10.05 -74.76
CA THR A 141 3.20 -11.19 -75.45
C THR A 141 3.35 -11.06 -76.98
N VAL A 142 4.19 -10.14 -77.43
CA VAL A 142 4.36 -9.80 -78.84
C VAL A 142 5.83 -9.99 -79.21
N ASP A 143 6.09 -10.92 -80.14
CA ASP A 143 7.43 -11.39 -80.51
C ASP A 143 8.43 -10.25 -80.82
N HIS A 144 8.04 -9.27 -81.64
CA HIS A 144 8.95 -8.17 -82.03
C HIS A 144 9.30 -7.20 -80.89
N VAL A 145 8.56 -7.24 -79.77
CA VAL A 145 8.86 -6.48 -78.55
C VAL A 145 9.70 -7.33 -77.59
N THR A 146 9.38 -8.62 -77.43
CA THR A 146 10.15 -9.54 -76.58
C THR A 146 11.58 -9.72 -77.09
N ASP A 147 11.75 -9.77 -78.42
CA ASP A 147 13.04 -9.78 -79.12
C ASP A 147 14.01 -8.70 -78.64
N ARG A 148 13.50 -7.51 -78.31
CA ARG A 148 14.32 -6.35 -77.89
C ARG A 148 14.97 -6.55 -76.53
N PHE A 149 14.34 -7.34 -75.67
CA PHE A 149 14.80 -7.62 -74.32
C PHE A 149 15.52 -8.97 -74.22
N THR A 150 15.84 -9.59 -75.36
CA THR A 150 16.72 -10.75 -75.41
C THR A 150 18.18 -10.33 -75.17
N LEU A 151 18.96 -11.18 -74.51
CA LEU A 151 20.41 -10.97 -74.30
C LEU A 151 21.19 -12.07 -75.03
N GLU A 152 21.25 -12.01 -76.37
CA GLU A 152 21.99 -13.01 -77.18
C GLU A 152 23.49 -13.01 -76.90
N ASP A 153 24.11 -11.84 -76.75
CA ASP A 153 25.56 -11.71 -76.94
C ASP A 153 26.41 -12.12 -75.73
N ARG A 154 25.80 -12.38 -74.55
CA ARG A 154 26.58 -12.62 -73.31
C ARG A 154 25.93 -13.53 -72.26
N MET A 155 25.24 -14.59 -72.68
CA MET A 155 24.85 -15.70 -71.78
C MET A 155 26.02 -16.23 -70.93
N ASN A 156 27.26 -16.19 -71.44
CA ASN A 156 28.47 -16.55 -70.68
C ASN A 156 28.88 -15.50 -69.62
N TYR A 157 28.62 -14.21 -69.84
CA TYR A 157 28.91 -13.15 -68.84
C TYR A 157 27.91 -13.20 -67.69
N ILE A 158 26.62 -13.41 -68.01
CA ILE A 158 25.55 -13.63 -67.03
C ILE A 158 25.90 -14.88 -66.23
N ARG A 159 26.18 -16.03 -66.88
CA ARG A 159 26.61 -17.26 -66.19
C ARG A 159 27.86 -17.11 -65.31
N ASN A 160 28.79 -16.22 -65.66
CA ASN A 160 30.00 -15.96 -64.87
C ASN A 160 29.77 -15.00 -63.69
N HIS A 161 28.72 -14.17 -63.73
CA HIS A 161 28.33 -13.24 -62.65
C HIS A 161 27.12 -13.71 -61.84
N LEU A 162 26.44 -14.79 -62.27
CA LEU A 162 25.49 -15.53 -61.45
C LEU A 162 26.20 -15.91 -60.15
N SER A 163 25.71 -15.39 -59.04
CA SER A 163 26.25 -15.64 -57.71
C SER A 163 26.38 -17.16 -57.49
N LYS A 164 27.62 -17.64 -57.27
CA LYS A 164 27.81 -19.01 -56.79
C LYS A 164 27.11 -19.12 -55.44
N PRO A 165 26.27 -20.14 -55.19
CA PRO A 165 25.57 -20.30 -53.91
C PRO A 165 26.62 -20.67 -52.87
N ARG A 166 27.18 -19.68 -52.17
CA ARG A 166 28.18 -19.89 -51.11
C ARG A 166 27.85 -19.24 -49.78
N SER A 167 26.66 -18.65 -49.64
CA SER A 167 26.22 -18.06 -48.35
C SER A 167 24.71 -18.09 -48.12
N PHE A 168 23.98 -19.01 -48.75
CA PHE A 168 22.53 -19.18 -48.54
C PHE A 168 22.30 -20.62 -48.09
N GLU A 169 22.46 -20.86 -46.79
CA GLU A 169 22.22 -22.17 -46.15
C GLU A 169 20.72 -22.46 -46.07
N SER A 170 20.18 -23.03 -47.14
CA SER A 170 19.14 -24.08 -47.11
C SER A 170 18.71 -24.37 -48.55
N GLU A 171 19.05 -25.57 -49.03
CA GLU A 171 18.69 -26.07 -50.36
C GLU A 171 17.19 -26.41 -50.49
N GLU A 172 16.37 -26.23 -49.44
CA GLU A 172 14.95 -26.66 -49.43
C GLU A 172 13.94 -25.59 -49.88
N THR A 173 14.35 -24.33 -50.07
CA THR A 173 13.43 -23.22 -50.44
C THR A 173 13.80 -22.51 -51.74
N TYR A 174 14.58 -23.17 -52.59
CA TYR A 174 14.82 -22.64 -53.94
C TYR A 174 13.68 -23.08 -54.87
N CYS A 175 13.06 -22.10 -55.53
CA CYS A 175 12.35 -22.32 -56.79
C CYS A 175 13.10 -23.34 -57.65
N LYS A 176 12.39 -24.13 -58.47
CA LYS A 176 12.96 -25.08 -59.44
C LYS A 176 13.78 -24.41 -60.56
N CYS A 177 14.64 -23.44 -60.22
CA CYS A 177 15.52 -22.69 -61.09
C CYS A 177 16.73 -23.54 -61.42
N ASN A 178 16.92 -23.89 -62.69
CA ASN A 178 18.13 -24.55 -63.13
C ASN A 178 19.23 -23.50 -63.28
N ARG A 179 20.21 -23.48 -62.37
CA ARG A 179 21.36 -22.54 -62.38
C ARG A 179 20.98 -21.05 -62.32
N GLY A 180 20.02 -20.66 -61.47
CA GLY A 180 19.71 -19.23 -61.24
C GLY A 180 18.87 -18.56 -62.33
N ILE A 181 18.26 -19.34 -63.22
CA ILE A 181 17.28 -18.89 -64.20
C ILE A 181 15.96 -19.63 -63.97
N LEU A 182 14.86 -18.89 -63.96
CA LEU A 182 13.49 -19.41 -63.98
C LEU A 182 12.97 -19.33 -65.42
N ASP A 183 12.68 -20.49 -66.01
CA ASP A 183 12.12 -20.64 -67.36
C ASP A 183 10.96 -21.63 -67.30
N GLU A 184 9.75 -21.13 -67.15
CA GLU A 184 8.54 -21.93 -66.92
C GLU A 184 7.81 -22.30 -68.22
N ASN A 185 7.95 -21.49 -69.27
CA ASN A 185 7.35 -21.75 -70.58
C ASN A 185 8.28 -22.56 -71.52
N GLY A 186 9.50 -22.91 -71.08
CA GLY A 186 10.46 -23.67 -71.90
C GLY A 186 11.09 -22.84 -73.02
N CYS A 187 11.03 -21.52 -72.88
CA CYS A 187 11.49 -20.49 -73.78
C CYS A 187 12.97 -20.61 -74.20
N LEU A 188 13.84 -21.00 -73.26
CA LEU A 188 15.29 -21.01 -73.48
C LEU A 188 15.79 -22.32 -74.09
N GLY A 189 14.89 -23.25 -74.46
CA GLY A 189 15.16 -24.45 -75.24
C GLY A 189 16.07 -25.48 -74.56
N ASN A 190 15.53 -26.65 -74.24
CA ASN A 190 16.39 -27.83 -74.05
C ASN A 190 16.84 -28.31 -75.44
N HIS A 191 18.16 -28.33 -75.65
CA HIS A 191 18.86 -28.88 -76.82
C HIS A 191 18.13 -30.06 -77.51
N LEU A 192 17.42 -29.79 -78.61
CA LEU A 192 17.02 -30.77 -79.62
C LEU A 192 17.28 -30.17 -81.01
N PRO A 193 17.86 -30.91 -81.97
CA PRO A 193 18.11 -30.39 -83.30
C PRO A 193 16.80 -30.38 -84.10
N GLY A 194 16.28 -29.17 -84.37
CA GLY A 194 15.20 -28.96 -85.35
C GLY A 194 13.86 -28.41 -84.83
N GLY A 195 13.80 -27.79 -83.65
CA GLY A 195 12.62 -27.03 -83.19
C GLY A 195 12.87 -25.52 -83.22
N ASP A 196 11.91 -24.74 -83.73
CA ASP A 196 11.98 -23.27 -83.78
C ASP A 196 12.18 -22.69 -82.36
N VAL A 197 13.14 -21.78 -82.22
CA VAL A 197 13.44 -21.06 -80.98
C VAL A 197 12.39 -19.97 -80.82
N GLU A 198 11.55 -20.05 -79.78
CA GLU A 198 10.70 -18.92 -79.39
C GLU A 198 11.57 -17.89 -78.66
N ASN A 199 11.58 -16.65 -79.16
CA ASN A 199 12.43 -15.58 -78.63
C ASN A 199 11.80 -14.99 -77.36
N CYS A 200 12.40 -15.27 -76.20
CA CYS A 200 11.87 -14.80 -74.92
C CYS A 200 12.68 -13.66 -74.30
N ALA A 201 11.97 -12.67 -73.75
CA ALA A 201 12.57 -11.54 -73.05
C ALA A 201 13.23 -12.00 -71.74
N LEU A 202 14.34 -11.37 -71.35
CA LEU A 202 15.05 -11.71 -70.12
C LEU A 202 14.81 -10.66 -69.03
N LEU A 203 14.07 -11.03 -67.98
CA LEU A 203 13.81 -10.23 -66.79
C LEU A 203 14.95 -10.40 -65.78
N LEU A 204 15.66 -9.31 -65.48
CA LEU A 204 16.78 -9.32 -64.54
C LEU A 204 16.33 -8.97 -63.12
N SER A 205 16.80 -9.69 -62.10
CA SER A 205 16.46 -9.37 -60.71
C SER A 205 17.59 -9.65 -59.72
N SER A 206 17.47 -9.13 -58.50
CA SER A 206 18.52 -9.16 -57.48
C SER A 206 18.45 -10.45 -56.64
N TYR A 207 17.30 -10.83 -56.08
CA TYR A 207 17.19 -11.97 -55.14
C TYR A 207 15.93 -12.81 -55.30
N PRO A 208 16.00 -14.15 -55.14
CA PRO A 208 14.89 -15.07 -55.41
C PRO A 208 13.73 -15.03 -54.41
N GLY A 209 13.74 -14.17 -53.38
CA GLY A 209 12.80 -14.19 -52.26
C GLY A 209 11.32 -13.95 -52.59
N ARG A 210 10.99 -13.55 -53.84
CA ARG A 210 9.61 -13.39 -54.34
C ARG A 210 9.36 -14.22 -55.61
N CYS A 211 10.13 -15.29 -55.79
CA CYS A 211 10.09 -16.10 -57.00
C CYS A 211 8.71 -16.72 -57.27
N ASP A 212 7.99 -17.18 -56.25
CA ASP A 212 6.63 -17.75 -56.44
C ASP A 212 5.64 -16.74 -57.02
N GLN A 213 5.69 -15.48 -56.57
CA GLN A 213 4.81 -14.41 -57.06
C GLN A 213 5.15 -14.01 -58.51
N LEU A 214 6.43 -13.91 -58.85
CA LEU A 214 6.85 -13.65 -60.23
C LEU A 214 6.46 -14.80 -61.17
N ARG A 215 6.64 -16.03 -60.71
CA ARG A 215 6.25 -17.25 -61.44
C ARG A 215 4.75 -17.25 -61.71
N GLU A 216 3.92 -17.03 -60.70
CA GLU A 216 2.46 -16.96 -60.86
C GLU A 216 2.03 -15.85 -61.82
N GLN A 217 2.68 -14.68 -61.76
CA GLN A 217 2.37 -13.56 -62.66
C GLN A 217 2.71 -13.88 -64.11
N ILE A 218 3.87 -14.49 -64.37
CA ILE A 218 4.31 -14.93 -65.71
C ILE A 218 3.35 -15.98 -66.27
N MET A 219 3.04 -17.02 -65.49
CA MET A 219 2.15 -18.11 -65.91
C MET A 219 0.71 -17.63 -66.16
N SER A 220 0.18 -16.81 -65.25
CA SER A 220 -1.21 -16.33 -65.34
C SER A 220 -1.44 -15.39 -66.51
N LEU A 221 -0.44 -14.61 -66.92
CA LEU A 221 -0.54 -13.66 -68.04
C LEU A 221 -0.01 -14.25 -69.35
N ASN A 222 0.52 -15.48 -69.33
CA ASN A 222 1.14 -16.15 -70.47
C ASN A 222 2.21 -15.26 -71.14
N LEU A 223 3.18 -14.80 -70.35
CA LEU A 223 4.26 -13.91 -70.83
C LEU A 223 5.46 -14.74 -71.34
N ASP A 224 6.03 -14.32 -72.47
CA ASP A 224 7.22 -14.96 -73.07
C ASP A 224 8.50 -14.40 -72.45
N VAL A 225 8.68 -14.64 -71.15
CA VAL A 225 9.71 -14.03 -70.31
C VAL A 225 10.41 -15.08 -69.45
N ALA A 226 11.75 -15.06 -69.44
CA ALA A 226 12.58 -15.82 -68.50
C ALA A 226 13.15 -14.88 -67.42
N VAL A 227 13.34 -15.36 -66.19
CA VAL A 227 13.88 -14.55 -65.07
C VAL A 227 15.30 -14.98 -64.73
N SER A 228 16.23 -14.03 -64.64
CA SER A 228 17.64 -14.26 -64.26
C SER A 228 18.03 -13.45 -63.01
N TRP A 229 18.60 -14.14 -62.02
CA TRP A 229 19.00 -13.56 -60.73
C TRP A 229 20.47 -13.12 -60.75
N ILE A 230 20.72 -11.82 -60.90
CA ILE A 230 22.06 -11.21 -60.96
C ILE A 230 22.68 -11.03 -59.55
N GLY A 231 21.88 -11.01 -58.48
CA GLY A 231 22.41 -10.78 -57.13
C GLY A 231 22.63 -9.29 -56.80
N PRO A 232 23.52 -8.97 -55.84
CA PRO A 232 23.78 -7.60 -55.39
C PRO A 232 24.41 -6.70 -56.45
N HIS A 233 24.89 -7.26 -57.57
CA HIS A 233 25.46 -6.50 -58.69
C HIS A 233 24.41 -5.96 -59.68
N LEU A 234 23.11 -6.24 -59.45
CA LEU A 234 22.03 -5.79 -60.34
C LEU A 234 22.07 -4.26 -60.57
N PRO A 235 22.14 -3.37 -59.55
CA PRO A 235 22.10 -1.94 -59.78
C PRO A 235 23.16 -1.47 -60.79
N LYS A 236 24.42 -1.84 -60.55
CA LYS A 236 25.52 -1.51 -61.45
C LYS A 236 25.31 -2.07 -62.86
N PHE A 237 24.86 -3.32 -62.98
CA PHE A 237 24.61 -3.94 -64.28
C PHE A 237 23.55 -3.20 -65.09
N ILE A 238 22.47 -2.75 -64.43
CA ILE A 238 21.40 -1.98 -65.07
C ILE A 238 21.91 -0.58 -65.45
N THR A 239 22.63 0.11 -64.55
CA THR A 239 23.19 1.44 -64.83
C THR A 239 24.16 1.42 -66.02
N ASP A 240 25.11 0.48 -66.05
CA ASP A 240 26.10 0.32 -67.13
C ASP A 240 25.44 0.07 -68.51
N ARG A 241 24.27 -0.61 -68.53
CA ARG A 241 23.49 -0.83 -69.76
C ARG A 241 22.67 0.39 -70.16
N THR A 242 22.11 1.07 -69.18
CA THR A 242 21.34 2.30 -69.39
C THR A 242 22.21 3.40 -69.99
N GLU A 243 23.43 3.59 -69.46
CA GLU A 243 24.40 4.54 -70.03
C GLU A 243 24.81 4.20 -71.48
N ARG A 244 24.80 2.90 -71.83
CA ARG A 244 25.06 2.41 -73.19
C ARG A 244 23.81 2.42 -74.09
N HIS A 245 22.68 2.94 -73.61
CA HIS A 245 21.41 3.02 -74.33
C HIS A 245 20.90 1.63 -74.78
N GLU A 246 21.16 0.59 -73.97
CA GLU A 246 20.77 -0.79 -74.28
C GLU A 246 19.40 -1.14 -73.66
N PRO A 247 18.45 -1.72 -74.42
CA PRO A 247 17.20 -2.22 -73.86
C PRO A 247 17.44 -3.21 -72.73
N THR A 248 16.75 -3.01 -71.62
CA THR A 248 16.92 -3.81 -70.41
C THR A 248 15.59 -3.90 -69.68
N LEU A 249 15.18 -5.13 -69.33
CA LEU A 249 13.98 -5.41 -68.56
C LEU A 249 14.41 -5.95 -67.18
N PHE A 250 13.97 -5.30 -66.10
CA PHE A 250 14.37 -5.73 -64.75
C PHE A 250 13.23 -5.61 -63.72
N PHE A 251 13.30 -6.46 -62.69
CA PHE A 251 12.39 -6.48 -61.56
C PHE A 251 13.07 -5.88 -60.33
N ASN A 252 12.45 -4.85 -59.75
CA ASN A 252 12.92 -4.19 -58.54
C ASN A 252 11.73 -3.56 -57.79
N TRP A 253 11.99 -2.74 -56.79
CA TRP A 253 10.99 -2.02 -56.02
C TRP A 253 11.24 -0.51 -56.02
N ILE A 254 10.18 0.26 -55.77
CA ILE A 254 10.24 1.70 -55.48
C ILE A 254 9.94 1.86 -53.98
N PRO A 255 10.62 2.76 -53.25
CA PRO A 255 11.85 3.45 -53.65
C PRO A 255 13.07 2.53 -53.52
N ASN A 256 13.93 2.54 -54.54
CA ASN A 256 15.25 1.93 -54.57
C ASN A 256 16.24 2.93 -55.20
N THR A 257 17.54 2.74 -54.99
CA THR A 257 18.58 3.58 -55.59
C THR A 257 18.43 3.72 -57.11
N LEU A 258 18.13 2.63 -57.84
CA LEU A 258 17.87 2.69 -59.29
C LEU A 258 16.63 3.53 -59.62
N THR A 259 15.48 3.22 -59.00
CA THR A 259 14.20 3.85 -59.34
C THR A 259 14.13 5.30 -58.88
N ALA A 260 14.89 5.69 -57.85
CA ALA A 260 14.96 7.06 -57.36
C ALA A 260 15.59 8.02 -58.38
N THR A 261 16.31 7.55 -59.39
CA THR A 261 16.90 8.41 -60.44
C THR A 261 15.88 9.04 -61.38
N GLY A 262 14.69 8.43 -61.52
CA GLY A 262 13.69 8.83 -62.51
C GLY A 262 13.98 8.35 -63.94
N ASN A 263 15.09 7.63 -64.17
CA ASN A 263 15.51 7.18 -65.50
C ASN A 263 14.79 5.91 -65.98
N TYR A 264 13.87 5.35 -65.19
CA TYR A 264 13.20 4.09 -65.48
C TYR A 264 11.68 4.24 -65.39
N THR A 265 11.00 3.72 -66.41
CA THR A 265 9.54 3.65 -66.50
C THR A 265 9.06 2.27 -66.06
N ARG A 266 8.01 2.24 -65.26
CA ARG A 266 7.41 1.01 -64.72
C ARG A 266 6.40 0.43 -65.70
N ILE A 267 6.42 -0.88 -65.89
CA ILE A 267 5.42 -1.60 -66.68
C ILE A 267 4.07 -1.65 -65.96
N TYR A 268 3.00 -1.33 -66.67
CA TYR A 268 1.62 -1.39 -66.18
C TYR A 268 1.03 -2.80 -66.30
N PHE A 269 0.48 -3.32 -65.18
CA PHE A 269 -0.18 -4.63 -65.09
C PHE A 269 -1.67 -4.47 -64.72
N PRO A 270 -2.53 -5.50 -64.94
CA PRO A 270 -3.95 -5.44 -64.60
C PRO A 270 -4.19 -5.22 -63.09
N SER A 271 -5.23 -4.49 -62.71
CA SER A 271 -5.60 -4.35 -61.29
C SER A 271 -6.12 -5.67 -60.70
N CYS A 272 -5.80 -5.93 -59.43
CA CYS A 272 -6.29 -7.11 -58.71
C CYS A 272 -7.79 -6.95 -58.38
N LYS A 273 -8.61 -7.99 -58.58
CA LYS A 273 -10.04 -7.98 -58.20
C LYS A 273 -10.18 -8.26 -56.70
N THR A 274 -10.82 -7.35 -55.98
CA THR A 274 -11.11 -7.45 -54.54
C THR A 274 -12.21 -8.50 -54.28
N GLY A 275 -11.79 -9.72 -53.92
CA GLY A 275 -12.68 -10.84 -53.62
C GLY A 275 -12.17 -11.71 -52.47
N GLY A 276 -12.19 -11.15 -51.26
CA GLY A 276 -12.16 -11.79 -49.93
C GLY A 276 -11.38 -13.08 -49.72
N VAL A 277 -10.12 -12.97 -49.26
CA VAL A 277 -9.49 -13.76 -48.17
C VAL A 277 -8.37 -12.90 -47.58
N VAL A 278 -8.26 -12.86 -46.24
CA VAL A 278 -7.17 -12.21 -45.50
C VAL A 278 -5.84 -12.84 -45.92
N LEU A 279 -4.94 -12.04 -46.50
CA LEU A 279 -3.62 -12.47 -46.93
C LEU A 279 -2.70 -12.62 -45.72
N ASN A 280 -2.28 -13.85 -45.41
CA ASN A 280 -1.01 -14.05 -44.72
C ASN A 280 0.11 -13.66 -45.69
N ASP A 281 1.20 -13.03 -45.22
CA ASP A 281 2.32 -12.57 -46.07
C ASP A 281 2.97 -13.65 -46.95
N ALA A 282 2.71 -14.92 -46.65
CA ALA A 282 3.18 -16.10 -47.37
C ALA A 282 2.21 -16.65 -48.44
N GLY A 283 1.05 -16.03 -48.65
CA GLY A 283 0.08 -16.47 -49.66
C GLY A 283 -0.62 -15.26 -50.27
N GLY A 284 -0.02 -14.73 -51.34
CA GLY A 284 -0.55 -13.61 -52.12
C GLY A 284 -1.90 -13.95 -52.79
N PRO A 285 -2.61 -12.95 -53.35
CA PRO A 285 -3.76 -13.24 -54.18
C PRO A 285 -3.30 -14.06 -55.39
N ALA A 286 -3.93 -15.21 -55.60
CA ALA A 286 -3.70 -16.02 -56.79
C ALA A 286 -4.04 -15.20 -58.04
N GLY A 287 -3.03 -14.86 -58.86
CA GLY A 287 -3.27 -14.35 -60.22
C GLY A 287 -2.30 -13.28 -60.72
N GLY A 288 -2.17 -13.19 -62.04
CA GLY A 288 -1.30 -12.27 -62.77
C GLY A 288 -1.80 -10.83 -62.82
N CYS A 289 -2.10 -10.26 -61.67
CA CYS A 289 -2.42 -8.85 -61.51
C CYS A 289 -1.20 -8.06 -60.99
N ASP A 290 -1.39 -6.76 -60.74
CA ASP A 290 -0.33 -5.84 -60.38
C ASP A 290 0.09 -5.94 -58.89
N PHE A 291 1.35 -5.63 -58.57
CA PHE A 291 1.85 -5.69 -57.20
C PHE A 291 1.20 -4.63 -56.30
N GLU A 292 0.88 -5.00 -55.06
CA GLU A 292 0.27 -4.08 -54.09
C GLU A 292 1.25 -3.00 -53.61
N VAL A 293 0.69 -1.84 -53.28
CA VAL A 293 1.42 -0.76 -52.60
C VAL A 293 1.51 -1.10 -51.13
N ASN A 294 2.70 -1.01 -50.57
CA ASN A 294 3.02 -1.29 -49.18
C ASN A 294 3.36 0.02 -48.48
N GLN A 295 2.87 0.21 -47.26
CA GLN A 295 3.36 1.28 -46.41
C GLN A 295 4.66 0.83 -45.75
N LEU A 296 5.72 1.64 -45.82
CA LEU A 296 6.90 1.42 -44.99
C LEU A 296 6.57 1.91 -43.59
N SER A 297 6.39 0.98 -42.66
CA SER A 297 5.96 1.21 -41.28
C SER A 297 7.07 0.91 -40.28
N LYS A 298 7.06 1.68 -39.19
CA LYS A 298 8.02 1.56 -38.10
C LYS A 298 7.41 0.73 -36.99
N PHE A 299 8.13 -0.28 -36.50
CA PHE A 299 7.70 -1.10 -35.37
C PHE A 299 8.76 -1.13 -34.27
N ILE A 300 8.29 -1.11 -33.04
CA ILE A 300 9.13 -1.04 -31.84
C ILE A 300 8.68 -2.11 -30.85
N TRP A 301 9.63 -2.75 -30.16
CA TRP A 301 9.34 -3.60 -29.02
C TRP A 301 8.65 -2.81 -27.90
N VAL A 302 7.54 -3.32 -27.36
CA VAL A 302 6.66 -2.55 -26.47
C VAL A 302 7.36 -1.95 -25.25
N ARG A 303 8.37 -2.66 -24.70
CA ARG A 303 9.03 -2.28 -23.43
C ARG A 303 9.83 -0.99 -23.57
N MET A 304 10.26 -0.66 -24.79
CA MET A 304 10.94 0.61 -25.07
C MET A 304 10.04 1.83 -24.85
N LYS A 305 8.71 1.70 -24.98
CA LYS A 305 7.77 2.81 -24.79
C LYS A 305 7.86 3.38 -23.37
N THR A 306 8.07 2.52 -22.37
CA THR A 306 8.14 2.93 -20.96
C THR A 306 9.57 3.16 -20.47
N HIS A 307 10.54 2.38 -20.96
CA HIS A 307 11.93 2.42 -20.46
C HIS A 307 12.84 3.36 -21.26
N THR A 308 12.45 3.77 -22.47
CA THR A 308 13.21 4.71 -23.33
C THR A 308 12.29 5.72 -24.02
N PRO A 309 11.56 6.56 -23.26
CA PRO A 309 10.50 7.41 -23.81
C PRO A 309 11.02 8.44 -24.83
N GLU A 310 12.25 8.94 -24.68
CA GLU A 310 12.84 9.86 -25.67
C GLU A 310 13.17 9.15 -26.99
N ALA A 311 13.70 7.92 -26.93
CA ALA A 311 13.97 7.12 -28.11
C ALA A 311 12.66 6.77 -28.83
N TYR A 312 11.65 6.33 -28.07
CA TYR A 312 10.30 6.07 -28.57
C TYR A 312 9.72 7.29 -29.30
N HIS A 313 9.80 8.49 -28.69
CA HIS A 313 9.33 9.73 -29.30
C HIS A 313 10.02 10.02 -30.63
N VAL A 314 11.35 9.97 -30.67
CA VAL A 314 12.11 10.22 -31.91
C VAL A 314 11.74 9.22 -33.00
N ILE A 315 11.61 7.93 -32.67
CA ILE A 315 11.21 6.90 -33.66
C ILE A 315 9.81 7.18 -34.19
N THR A 316 8.84 7.50 -33.33
CA THR A 316 7.47 7.82 -33.76
C THR A 316 7.39 9.09 -34.61
N SER A 317 8.22 10.10 -34.30
CA SER A 317 8.25 11.37 -35.01
C SER A 317 9.10 11.35 -36.30
N MET A 318 10.02 10.40 -36.43
CA MET A 318 10.90 10.27 -37.61
C MET A 318 10.09 9.96 -38.86
N GLU A 319 10.11 10.86 -39.84
CA GLU A 319 9.33 10.76 -41.07
C GLU A 319 10.06 11.37 -42.28
N PHE A 320 9.81 10.84 -43.47
CA PHE A 320 10.36 11.32 -44.72
C PHE A 320 9.25 11.46 -45.76
N THR A 321 9.17 12.60 -46.42
CA THR A 321 8.39 12.69 -47.66
C THR A 321 9.01 11.82 -48.75
N GLN A 322 8.22 11.42 -49.75
CA GLN A 322 8.71 10.65 -50.90
C GLN A 322 9.92 11.31 -51.56
N GLU A 323 9.89 12.63 -51.76
CA GLU A 323 10.98 13.39 -52.39
C GLU A 323 12.24 13.44 -51.51
N GLU A 324 12.10 13.65 -50.20
CA GLU A 324 13.23 13.63 -49.26
C GLU A 324 13.91 12.26 -49.22
N TYR A 325 13.11 11.20 -49.27
CA TYR A 325 13.59 9.83 -49.25
C TYR A 325 14.32 9.46 -50.56
N GLU A 326 13.80 9.88 -51.71
CA GLU A 326 14.49 9.71 -53.01
C GLU A 326 15.80 10.50 -53.07
N LYS A 327 15.82 11.74 -52.55
CA LYS A 327 17.06 12.53 -52.43
C LYS A 327 18.09 11.84 -51.54
N LEU A 328 17.67 11.21 -50.46
CA LEU A 328 18.55 10.42 -49.58
C LEU A 328 19.20 9.26 -50.34
N LEU A 329 18.43 8.55 -51.17
CA LEU A 329 18.96 7.45 -51.98
C LEU A 329 19.91 7.93 -53.08
N ARG A 330 19.62 9.08 -53.72
CA ARG A 330 20.54 9.70 -54.70
C ARG A 330 21.85 10.13 -54.06
N LEU A 331 21.81 10.69 -52.85
CA LEU A 331 23.02 11.06 -52.11
C LEU A 331 23.93 9.83 -51.87
N ASN A 332 23.34 8.68 -51.52
CA ASN A 332 24.11 7.45 -51.37
C ASN A 332 24.78 7.02 -52.69
N LEU A 333 24.11 7.19 -53.82
CA LEU A 333 24.67 6.90 -55.15
C LEU A 333 25.82 7.82 -55.52
N GLU A 334 25.71 9.11 -55.21
CA GLU A 334 26.77 10.08 -55.45
C GLU A 334 28.04 9.76 -54.63
N LEU A 335 27.86 9.28 -53.40
CA LEU A 335 28.97 8.91 -52.50
C LEU A 335 29.55 7.52 -52.80
N ASN A 336 28.75 6.59 -53.35
CA ASN A 336 29.18 5.25 -53.74
C ASN A 336 28.94 4.96 -55.24
N PRO A 337 29.59 5.70 -56.16
CA PRO A 337 29.33 5.59 -57.60
C PRO A 337 29.80 4.25 -58.20
N LYS A 338 30.63 3.49 -57.47
CA LYS A 338 31.15 2.19 -57.92
C LYS A 338 30.35 0.99 -57.40
N TYR A 339 29.29 1.23 -56.61
CA TYR A 339 28.50 0.19 -55.93
C TYR A 339 29.40 -0.83 -55.23
N VAL A 340 30.31 -0.32 -54.40
CA VAL A 340 31.13 -1.17 -53.53
C VAL A 340 30.31 -1.49 -52.29
N ASP A 341 30.09 -2.76 -52.02
CA ASP A 341 29.41 -3.25 -50.81
C ASP A 341 30.30 -3.00 -49.59
N ASN A 342 30.23 -1.79 -49.05
CA ASN A 342 31.02 -1.34 -47.92
C ASN A 342 30.14 -0.49 -47.00
N SER A 343 29.98 -0.95 -45.76
CA SER A 343 29.11 -0.35 -44.75
C SER A 343 29.47 1.10 -44.44
N THR A 344 30.73 1.51 -44.68
CA THR A 344 31.20 2.89 -44.41
C THR A 344 30.48 3.94 -45.26
N TYR A 345 30.06 3.60 -46.49
CA TYR A 345 29.36 4.57 -47.35
C TYR A 345 27.96 4.91 -46.83
N TYR A 346 27.28 3.94 -46.21
CA TYR A 346 26.00 4.21 -45.55
C TYR A 346 26.19 5.07 -44.30
N ASP A 347 27.28 4.88 -43.55
CA ASP A 347 27.63 5.74 -42.39
C ASP A 347 27.94 7.18 -42.83
N GLU A 348 28.71 7.35 -43.90
CA GLU A 348 29.01 8.65 -44.48
C GLU A 348 27.75 9.36 -44.99
N THR A 349 26.89 8.63 -45.71
CA THR A 349 25.61 9.16 -46.22
C THR A 349 24.71 9.60 -45.08
N ALA A 350 24.53 8.76 -44.05
CA ALA A 350 23.72 9.09 -42.88
C ALA A 350 24.28 10.31 -42.13
N CYS A 351 25.60 10.36 -41.93
CA CYS A 351 26.25 11.50 -41.28
C CYS A 351 26.11 12.80 -42.09
N ALA A 352 26.26 12.75 -43.41
CA ALA A 352 26.08 13.89 -44.30
C ALA A 352 24.63 14.38 -44.26
N TRP A 353 23.67 13.47 -44.28
CA TRP A 353 22.25 13.82 -44.19
C TRP A 353 21.89 14.47 -42.84
N VAL A 354 22.34 13.89 -41.72
CA VAL A 354 22.08 14.46 -40.37
C VAL A 354 22.67 15.86 -40.23
N LYS A 355 23.88 16.10 -40.76
CA LYS A 355 24.50 17.44 -40.70
C LYS A 355 23.73 18.47 -41.53
N SER A 356 23.29 18.09 -42.72
CA SER A 356 22.63 19.00 -43.67
C SER A 356 21.15 19.26 -43.33
N ASN A 357 20.48 18.37 -42.60
CA ASN A 357 19.03 18.44 -42.35
C ASN A 357 18.68 18.70 -40.88
N ARG A 358 19.48 19.52 -40.19
CA ARG A 358 19.29 19.84 -38.77
C ARG A 358 17.90 20.33 -38.42
N GLU A 359 17.33 21.23 -39.22
CA GLU A 359 16.01 21.79 -38.98
C GLU A 359 14.91 20.71 -38.97
N LYS A 360 15.00 19.73 -39.89
CA LYS A 360 14.03 18.63 -40.02
C LYS A 360 14.09 17.70 -38.82
N TRP A 361 15.26 17.14 -38.50
CA TRP A 361 15.32 16.17 -37.39
C TRP A 361 15.18 16.83 -36.01
N THR A 362 15.45 18.14 -35.88
CA THR A 362 15.16 18.87 -34.64
C THR A 362 13.65 18.91 -34.34
N GLN A 363 12.79 18.88 -35.37
CA GLN A 363 11.34 18.78 -35.20
C GLN A 363 10.90 17.42 -34.65
N TRP A 364 11.72 16.37 -34.83
CA TRP A 364 11.46 15.04 -34.28
C TRP A 364 11.86 14.93 -32.81
N MET A 365 12.58 15.92 -32.27
CA MET A 365 13.05 15.91 -30.89
C MET A 365 11.94 16.39 -29.93
N PRO A 366 11.86 15.82 -28.72
CA PRO A 366 10.96 16.31 -27.68
C PRO A 366 11.25 17.78 -27.35
N GLN A 367 10.20 18.62 -27.23
CA GLN A 367 10.35 20.06 -26.92
C GLN A 367 11.08 20.35 -25.60
N ASN A 368 11.01 19.44 -24.63
CA ASN A 368 11.64 19.54 -23.31
C ASN A 368 12.65 18.40 -23.09
N LEU A 369 13.61 18.23 -24.00
CA LEU A 369 14.69 17.26 -23.83
C LEU A 369 15.61 17.71 -22.67
N SER A 370 15.32 17.26 -21.45
CA SER A 370 16.20 17.50 -20.30
C SER A 370 17.56 16.85 -20.56
N SER A 371 18.63 17.52 -20.12
CA SER A 371 19.98 16.94 -20.11
C SER A 371 20.17 15.93 -18.96
N LYS A 372 19.15 15.74 -18.12
CA LYS A 372 19.17 14.82 -16.99
C LYS A 372 17.95 13.89 -17.02
N THR A 373 18.14 12.66 -16.54
CA THR A 373 17.09 11.65 -16.42
C THR A 373 16.15 12.00 -15.26
N LYS A 374 14.84 11.98 -15.48
CA LYS A 374 13.85 12.38 -14.47
C LYS A 374 13.62 11.29 -13.43
N ILE A 375 13.64 11.68 -12.16
CA ILE A 375 13.31 10.84 -11.01
C ILE A 375 12.06 11.40 -10.34
N TYR A 376 11.04 10.57 -10.11
CA TYR A 376 9.76 11.03 -9.56
C TYR A 376 9.67 10.77 -8.06
N LEU A 377 9.38 11.84 -7.30
CA LEU A 377 9.14 11.78 -5.87
C LEU A 377 7.66 12.09 -5.59
N GLY A 378 6.94 11.17 -4.93
CA GLY A 378 5.54 11.39 -4.56
C GLY A 378 5.45 12.40 -3.42
N GLY A 379 4.54 13.37 -3.48
CA GLY A 379 4.37 14.38 -2.43
C GLY A 379 2.92 14.48 -1.98
N MET A 380 2.65 14.19 -0.70
CA MET A 380 1.32 14.26 -0.10
C MET A 380 1.24 15.42 0.89
N PHE A 381 0.49 16.46 0.56
CA PHE A 381 0.40 17.69 1.35
C PHE A 381 -1.05 18.03 1.75
N PRO A 382 -1.30 18.61 2.93
CA PRO A 382 -2.64 19.07 3.32
C PRO A 382 -2.82 20.56 2.98
N GLU A 383 -3.03 20.87 1.69
CA GLU A 383 -3.11 22.26 1.21
C GLU A 383 -4.49 22.87 1.42
N THR A 384 -5.52 22.02 1.32
CA THR A 384 -6.91 22.38 1.57
C THR A 384 -7.56 21.40 2.56
N GLY A 385 -8.85 21.60 2.81
CA GLY A 385 -9.64 20.72 3.66
C GLY A 385 -9.90 21.28 5.07
N PRO A 386 -10.82 20.65 5.80
CA PRO A 386 -11.25 21.12 7.11
C PRO A 386 -10.32 20.70 8.26
N TYR A 387 -9.42 19.73 8.04
CA TYR A 387 -8.57 19.13 9.05
C TYR A 387 -7.09 19.47 8.77
N TRP A 388 -6.49 20.28 9.65
CA TRP A 388 -5.10 20.76 9.59
C TRP A 388 -4.59 21.21 8.21
N ARG A 389 -5.04 22.40 7.77
CA ARG A 389 -4.64 23.04 6.51
C ARG A 389 -3.27 23.73 6.64
N GLN A 390 -2.29 23.33 5.83
CA GLN A 390 -0.90 23.84 5.83
C GLN A 390 -0.32 23.99 4.41
N PRO A 391 -0.81 24.95 3.60
CA PRO A 391 -0.37 25.16 2.22
C PRO A 391 1.11 25.54 2.09
N GLY A 392 1.73 26.16 3.09
CA GLY A 392 3.15 26.54 3.09
C GLY A 392 4.15 25.37 3.07
N ILE A 393 3.72 24.14 3.35
CA ILE A 393 4.63 22.98 3.37
C ILE A 393 5.14 22.62 1.97
N ALA A 394 4.24 22.58 0.98
CA ALA A 394 4.59 22.21 -0.40
C ALA A 394 5.62 23.17 -1.03
N PRO A 395 5.51 24.51 -0.88
CA PRO A 395 6.57 25.45 -1.25
C PRO A 395 7.94 25.13 -0.63
N GLY A 396 7.99 24.71 0.64
CA GLY A 396 9.23 24.28 1.29
C GLY A 396 9.86 23.07 0.61
N ALA A 397 9.07 22.04 0.27
CA ALA A 397 9.56 20.89 -0.49
C ALA A 397 10.04 21.28 -1.90
N LYS A 398 9.31 22.16 -2.60
CA LYS A 398 9.71 22.67 -3.93
C LYS A 398 11.04 23.41 -3.90
N MET A 399 11.26 24.25 -2.88
CA MET A 399 12.54 24.93 -2.71
C MET A 399 13.72 23.95 -2.57
N ALA A 400 13.51 22.79 -1.92
CA ALA A 400 14.54 21.76 -1.84
C ALA A 400 14.79 21.10 -3.20
N VAL A 401 13.75 20.76 -3.96
CA VAL A 401 13.88 20.18 -5.30
C VAL A 401 14.65 21.11 -6.24
N GLU A 402 14.32 22.41 -6.23
CA GLU A 402 15.05 23.41 -7.00
C GLU A 402 16.52 23.49 -6.60
N ALA A 403 16.81 23.48 -5.29
CA ALA A 403 18.18 23.51 -4.79
C ALA A 403 18.98 22.27 -5.21
N VAL A 404 18.39 21.07 -5.06
CA VAL A 404 18.98 19.79 -5.47
C VAL A 404 19.26 19.78 -6.97
N ASN A 405 18.28 20.14 -7.80
CA ASN A 405 18.44 20.10 -9.26
C ASN A 405 19.45 21.14 -9.77
N SER A 406 19.65 22.24 -9.03
CA SER A 406 20.63 23.28 -9.35
C SER A 406 22.06 22.96 -8.88
N ASP A 407 22.25 21.98 -8.01
CA ASP A 407 23.56 21.61 -7.48
C ASP A 407 24.26 20.63 -8.44
N GLU A 408 25.46 21.00 -8.90
CA GLU A 408 26.23 20.19 -9.85
C GLU A 408 26.95 19.00 -9.19
N ASN A 409 26.98 18.93 -7.85
CA ASN A 409 27.71 17.89 -7.12
C ASN A 409 26.82 16.71 -6.71
N ILE A 410 25.50 16.82 -6.85
CA ILE A 410 24.53 15.81 -6.47
C ILE A 410 23.66 15.48 -7.69
N LEU A 411 23.36 14.20 -7.90
CA LEU A 411 22.49 13.74 -8.99
C LEU A 411 22.90 14.36 -10.35
N GLN A 412 24.18 14.21 -10.72
CA GLN A 412 24.76 14.85 -11.90
C GLN A 412 23.99 14.57 -13.19
N ASP A 413 23.56 13.32 -13.37
CA ASP A 413 22.81 12.86 -14.54
C ASP A 413 21.29 12.80 -14.32
N TYR A 414 20.80 13.26 -13.16
CA TYR A 414 19.39 13.09 -12.77
C TYR A 414 18.72 14.38 -12.26
N GLU A 415 17.41 14.48 -12.47
CA GLU A 415 16.58 15.60 -12.05
C GLU A 415 15.38 15.10 -11.24
N ILE A 416 15.20 15.59 -10.01
CA ILE A 416 14.04 15.24 -9.18
C ILE A 416 12.82 16.03 -9.64
N VAL A 417 11.70 15.32 -9.81
CA VAL A 417 10.38 15.89 -10.09
C VAL A 417 9.43 15.52 -8.96
N LEU A 418 8.93 16.52 -8.23
CA LEU A 418 7.97 16.33 -7.15
C LEU A 418 6.54 16.26 -7.69
N LEU A 419 5.89 15.12 -7.53
CA LEU A 419 4.49 14.89 -7.86
C LEU A 419 3.59 15.33 -6.68
N GLN A 420 3.41 16.65 -6.53
CA GLN A 420 2.59 17.24 -5.46
C GLN A 420 1.10 16.89 -5.58
N LYS A 421 0.49 16.46 -4.47
CA LYS A 421 -0.94 16.17 -4.36
C LYS A 421 -1.51 16.65 -3.02
N ASP A 422 -2.68 17.28 -3.11
CA ASP A 422 -3.45 17.68 -1.94
C ASP A 422 -4.24 16.49 -1.39
N THR A 423 -3.95 16.11 -0.16
CA THR A 423 -4.52 14.95 0.53
C THR A 423 -5.44 15.31 1.69
N GLN A 424 -5.51 16.60 2.07
CA GLN A 424 -6.43 17.14 3.08
C GLN A 424 -6.40 16.43 4.44
N CYS A 425 -5.32 15.70 4.74
CA CYS A 425 -5.24 14.80 5.89
C CYS A 425 -6.42 13.81 6.02
N LYS A 426 -7.01 13.38 4.90
CA LYS A 426 -8.07 12.36 4.89
C LYS A 426 -7.50 11.00 4.48
N ALA A 427 -7.86 9.96 5.22
CA ALA A 427 -7.31 8.62 5.02
C ALA A 427 -7.64 8.02 3.64
N ASP A 428 -8.84 8.27 3.12
CA ASP A 428 -9.29 7.84 1.79
C ASP A 428 -8.48 8.50 0.66
N LEU A 429 -8.24 9.82 0.75
CA LEU A 429 -7.44 10.57 -0.23
C LEU A 429 -5.97 10.17 -0.18
N VAL A 430 -5.40 10.01 1.03
CA VAL A 430 -4.02 9.55 1.22
C VAL A 430 -3.83 8.15 0.65
N MET A 431 -4.74 7.21 0.94
CA MET A 431 -4.65 5.84 0.43
C MET A 431 -4.83 5.78 -1.10
N LYS A 432 -5.81 6.51 -1.65
CA LYS A 432 -5.99 6.63 -3.10
C LYS A 432 -4.73 7.14 -3.79
N GLN A 433 -4.07 8.12 -3.19
CA GLN A 433 -2.85 8.70 -3.75
C GLN A 433 -1.64 7.77 -3.59
N PHE A 434 -1.56 7.00 -2.50
CA PHE A 434 -0.56 5.95 -2.32
C PHE A 434 -0.68 4.89 -3.42
N ILE A 435 -1.89 4.36 -3.65
CA ILE A 435 -2.19 3.38 -4.71
C ILE A 435 -1.77 3.93 -6.07
N TYR A 436 -2.13 5.17 -6.39
CA TYR A 436 -1.72 5.82 -7.63
C TYR A 436 -0.20 5.88 -7.80
N TYR A 437 0.57 6.17 -6.75
CA TYR A 437 2.04 6.20 -6.86
C TYR A 437 2.66 4.82 -7.02
N VAL A 438 2.08 3.77 -6.43
CA VAL A 438 2.64 2.41 -6.53
C VAL A 438 2.22 1.68 -7.81
N GLU A 439 1.04 1.97 -8.36
CA GLU A 439 0.57 1.34 -9.60
C GLU A 439 1.04 2.06 -10.88
N ASN A 440 1.51 3.30 -10.78
CA ASN A 440 1.88 4.06 -11.96
C ASN A 440 3.24 3.60 -12.55
N GLU A 441 3.19 2.80 -13.61
CA GLU A 441 4.36 2.33 -14.34
C GLU A 441 5.02 3.40 -15.23
N THR A 442 4.30 4.47 -15.60
CA THR A 442 4.85 5.52 -16.47
C THR A 442 5.83 6.45 -15.75
N HIS A 443 5.74 6.52 -14.42
CA HIS A 443 6.54 7.40 -13.58
C HIS A 443 6.89 6.65 -12.28
N PRO A 444 7.91 5.77 -12.29
CA PRO A 444 8.24 4.97 -11.11
C PRO A 444 8.67 5.91 -9.97
N VAL A 445 7.80 5.99 -8.95
CA VAL A 445 8.02 6.83 -7.79
C VAL A 445 9.06 6.16 -6.88
N VAL A 446 10.17 6.85 -6.62
CA VAL A 446 11.29 6.32 -5.81
C VAL A 446 11.01 6.31 -4.30
N GLY A 447 10.00 7.07 -3.88
CA GLY A 447 9.58 7.18 -2.50
C GLY A 447 8.51 8.24 -2.33
N ILE A 448 7.91 8.29 -1.14
CA ILE A 448 6.83 9.21 -0.82
C ILE A 448 7.27 10.15 0.29
N LEU A 449 7.12 11.44 0.02
CA LEU A 449 7.23 12.53 0.97
C LEU A 449 5.85 12.82 1.58
N GLY A 450 5.73 12.63 2.89
CA GLY A 450 4.44 12.71 3.61
C GLY A 450 3.79 11.33 3.84
N PRO A 451 2.54 11.28 4.33
CA PRO A 451 1.64 12.39 4.65
C PRO A 451 2.07 13.10 5.93
N GLY A 452 1.55 14.31 6.12
CA GLY A 452 1.81 15.12 7.29
C GLY A 452 1.05 14.69 8.56
N CYS A 453 -0.18 14.18 8.44
CA CYS A 453 -1.00 13.81 9.60
C CYS A 453 -0.78 12.36 10.05
N SER A 454 -0.51 12.15 11.33
CA SER A 454 -0.19 10.82 11.88
C SER A 454 -1.27 9.76 11.64
N GLU A 455 -2.56 10.11 11.82
CA GLU A 455 -3.70 9.18 11.64
C GLU A 455 -3.74 8.61 10.21
N THR A 456 -3.25 9.39 9.23
CA THR A 456 -3.17 8.96 7.83
C THR A 456 -1.85 8.31 7.45
N ALA A 457 -0.78 8.54 8.22
CA ALA A 457 0.54 7.97 7.97
C ALA A 457 0.63 6.48 8.34
N ALA A 458 0.01 6.07 9.45
CA ALA A 458 0.13 4.70 9.96
C ALA A 458 -0.41 3.63 8.99
N PRO A 459 -1.60 3.79 8.37
CA PRO A 459 -2.11 2.79 7.41
C PRO A 459 -1.18 2.60 6.22
N ILE A 460 -0.67 3.68 5.61
CA ILE A 460 0.19 3.58 4.45
C ILE A 460 1.60 3.07 4.81
N ALA A 461 2.12 3.43 5.98
CA ALA A 461 3.39 2.90 6.48
C ALA A 461 3.31 1.40 6.73
N GLY A 462 2.15 0.89 7.15
CA GLY A 462 1.93 -0.55 7.36
C GLY A 462 1.91 -1.34 6.06
N VAL A 463 1.33 -0.80 4.99
CA VAL A 463 1.27 -1.47 3.68
C VAL A 463 2.51 -1.24 2.82
N SER A 464 3.33 -0.22 3.10
CA SER A 464 4.44 0.18 2.24
C SER A 464 5.49 -0.92 2.00
N LYS A 465 5.67 -1.81 2.97
CA LYS A 465 6.54 -3.00 2.86
C LYS A 465 6.11 -4.00 1.78
N HIS A 466 4.84 -4.06 1.43
CA HIS A 466 4.33 -4.94 0.37
C HIS A 466 4.58 -4.38 -1.02
N TYR A 467 4.85 -3.07 -1.11
CA TYR A 467 5.12 -2.36 -2.35
C TYR A 467 6.55 -1.81 -2.42
N ASN A 468 7.42 -2.20 -1.47
CA ASN A 468 8.81 -1.75 -1.38
C ASN A 468 8.99 -0.24 -1.54
N THR A 469 8.07 0.52 -0.94
CA THR A 469 8.02 1.97 -1.09
C THR A 469 8.44 2.64 0.21
N ILE A 470 9.50 3.45 0.15
CA ILE A 470 10.00 4.17 1.32
C ILE A 470 9.16 5.43 1.54
N ILE A 471 8.80 5.68 2.80
CA ILE A 471 8.01 6.84 3.21
C ILE A 471 8.84 7.70 4.15
N VAL A 472 9.01 8.98 3.82
CA VAL A 472 9.62 9.98 4.71
C VAL A 472 8.57 11.03 5.05
N SER A 473 7.98 10.93 6.24
CA SER A 473 7.00 11.92 6.70
C SER A 473 7.70 13.17 7.27
N TYR A 474 7.18 14.34 6.91
CA TYR A 474 7.66 15.62 7.43
C TYR A 474 6.83 16.15 8.61
N GLY A 475 5.78 15.43 9.05
CA GLY A 475 4.84 15.93 10.06
C GLY A 475 4.23 14.89 10.99
N ALA A 476 4.34 13.59 10.74
CA ALA A 476 3.70 12.58 11.56
C ALA A 476 4.42 12.38 12.92
N GLU A 477 3.71 12.60 14.01
CA GLU A 477 4.25 12.64 15.38
C GLU A 477 3.96 11.38 16.21
N SER A 478 3.02 10.54 15.77
CA SER A 478 2.59 9.33 16.50
C SER A 478 3.77 8.44 16.96
N LEU A 479 3.62 7.87 18.16
CA LEU A 479 4.62 6.98 18.75
C LEU A 479 4.72 5.64 18.02
N GLN A 480 3.59 5.11 17.55
CA GLN A 480 3.53 3.78 16.91
C GLN A 480 4.42 3.69 15.67
N LEU A 481 4.53 4.80 14.92
CA LEU A 481 5.34 4.92 13.71
C LEU A 481 6.85 4.73 13.94
N ALA A 482 7.30 4.71 15.20
CA ALA A 482 8.68 4.39 15.55
C ALA A 482 8.99 2.88 15.47
N ASN A 483 7.97 2.00 15.47
CA ASN A 483 8.16 0.56 15.49
C ASN A 483 8.65 0.05 14.14
N ARG A 484 9.93 -0.34 14.07
CA ARG A 484 10.59 -0.86 12.86
C ARG A 484 10.12 -2.26 12.45
N GLU A 485 9.55 -3.05 13.36
CA GLU A 485 9.01 -4.38 13.03
C GLU A 485 7.70 -4.24 12.24
N ILE A 486 6.88 -3.25 12.60
CA ILE A 486 5.61 -2.97 11.93
C ILE A 486 5.85 -2.09 10.69
N PHE A 487 6.69 -1.06 10.81
CA PHE A 487 6.93 -0.01 9.82
C PHE A 487 8.41 0.03 9.37
N PRO A 488 8.93 -1.01 8.69
CA PRO A 488 10.35 -1.10 8.35
C PRO A 488 10.81 -0.02 7.37
N LEU A 489 9.95 0.41 6.43
CA LEU A 489 10.28 1.37 5.36
C LEU A 489 9.87 2.82 5.68
N PHE A 490 9.55 3.13 6.94
CA PHE A 490 9.12 4.46 7.37
C PHE A 490 10.28 5.26 8.00
N PHE A 491 10.37 6.54 7.66
CA PHE A 491 11.21 7.54 8.31
C PHE A 491 10.42 8.82 8.54
N ARG A 492 10.91 9.68 9.44
CA ARG A 492 10.37 11.03 9.59
C ARG A 492 11.42 12.07 9.93
N THR A 493 11.31 13.24 9.32
CA THR A 493 12.15 14.41 9.66
C THR A 493 11.58 15.22 10.81
N MET A 494 10.27 15.14 11.06
CA MET A 494 9.63 15.64 12.28
C MET A 494 9.99 14.74 13.47
N PRO A 495 10.51 15.29 14.59
CA PRO A 495 10.79 14.53 15.79
C PRO A 495 9.53 14.03 16.49
N PRO A 496 9.58 12.87 17.18
CA PRO A 496 8.45 12.41 18.00
C PRO A 496 8.29 13.20 19.30
N ASN A 497 7.04 13.36 19.74
CA ASN A 497 6.69 13.96 21.03
C ASN A 497 7.31 13.21 22.23
N THR A 498 7.71 11.95 22.07
CA THR A 498 8.45 11.18 23.09
C THR A 498 9.71 11.86 23.60
N GLN A 499 10.31 12.76 22.81
CA GLN A 499 11.50 13.49 23.23
C GLN A 499 11.25 14.37 24.46
N PHE A 500 10.04 14.92 24.60
CA PHE A 500 9.63 15.72 25.75
C PHE A 500 9.69 14.94 27.07
N GLY A 501 9.45 13.63 27.06
CA GLY A 501 9.58 12.79 28.26
C GLY A 501 10.97 12.90 28.89
N SER A 502 12.02 12.83 28.09
CA SER A 502 13.39 13.03 28.59
C SER A 502 13.63 14.45 29.11
N VAL A 503 13.01 15.46 28.50
CA VAL A 503 13.14 16.86 28.94
C VAL A 503 12.46 17.08 30.29
N TYR A 504 11.25 16.53 30.50
CA TYR A 504 10.56 16.60 31.79
C TYR A 504 11.40 16.00 32.91
N ILE A 505 11.97 14.81 32.72
CA ILE A 505 12.81 14.17 33.73
C ILE A 505 13.99 15.07 34.14
N GLU A 506 14.68 15.67 33.16
CA GLU A 506 15.83 16.53 33.46
C GLU A 506 15.43 17.85 34.13
N ILE A 507 14.29 18.45 33.74
CA ILE A 507 13.74 19.62 34.44
C ILE A 507 13.41 19.27 35.90
N PHE A 508 12.72 18.16 36.12
CA PHE A 508 12.27 17.75 37.45
C PHE A 508 13.45 17.42 38.37
N LYS A 509 14.49 16.74 37.87
CA LYS A 509 15.75 16.55 38.60
C LYS A 509 16.40 17.88 38.98
N ARG A 510 16.43 18.85 38.06
CA ARG A 510 17.07 20.16 38.28
C ARG A 510 16.29 21.06 39.24
N LEU A 511 14.97 20.92 39.28
CA LEU A 511 14.07 21.65 40.15
C LEU A 511 13.70 20.89 41.43
N GLU A 512 14.24 19.68 41.62
CA GLU A 512 14.01 18.81 42.79
C GLU A 512 12.53 18.44 42.98
N TRP A 513 11.81 18.23 41.89
CA TRP A 513 10.44 17.71 41.91
C TRP A 513 10.45 16.20 41.72
N THR A 514 9.63 15.52 42.51
CA THR A 514 9.48 14.06 42.55
C THR A 514 8.06 13.61 42.29
N GLN A 515 7.06 14.50 42.35
CA GLN A 515 5.64 14.21 42.15
C GLN A 515 5.04 14.99 40.97
N VAL A 516 4.18 14.34 40.17
CA VAL A 516 3.48 14.96 39.02
C VAL A 516 2.04 14.45 38.87
N ALA A 517 1.15 15.31 38.38
CA ALA A 517 -0.18 14.95 37.90
C ALA A 517 -0.24 15.02 36.37
N LEU A 518 -0.76 13.96 35.74
CA LEU A 518 -0.93 13.85 34.29
C LEU A 518 -2.42 13.90 33.95
N LEU A 519 -2.78 14.83 33.06
CA LEU A 519 -4.14 14.97 32.56
C LEU A 519 -4.08 15.10 31.04
N ALA A 520 -4.68 14.17 30.30
CA ALA A 520 -4.77 14.28 28.85
C ALA A 520 -6.20 14.11 28.34
N GLU A 521 -6.49 14.70 27.19
CA GLU A 521 -7.75 14.53 26.48
C GLU A 521 -7.79 13.18 25.74
N HIS A 522 -8.96 12.55 25.67
CA HIS A 522 -9.19 11.29 25.00
C HIS A 522 -8.97 11.47 23.50
N GLY A 523 -8.44 10.47 22.81
CA GLY A 523 -8.08 10.54 21.39
C GLY A 523 -7.15 9.39 21.02
N GLN A 524 -6.68 9.33 19.77
CA GLN A 524 -5.72 8.28 19.37
C GLN A 524 -4.30 8.57 19.90
N GLU A 525 -3.84 9.83 19.90
CA GLU A 525 -2.42 10.15 20.16
C GLU A 525 -2.10 10.48 21.63
N PHE A 526 -2.90 11.32 22.30
CA PHE A 526 -2.57 11.82 23.64
C PHE A 526 -2.59 10.74 24.73
N PRO A 527 -3.52 9.76 24.74
CA PRO A 527 -3.52 8.67 25.72
C PRO A 527 -2.27 7.79 25.66
N GLU A 528 -1.72 7.55 24.46
CA GLU A 528 -0.49 6.78 24.28
C GLU A 528 0.73 7.56 24.78
N TYR A 529 0.80 8.84 24.43
CA TYR A 529 1.84 9.73 24.93
C TYR A 529 1.81 9.87 26.47
N GLN A 530 0.63 9.98 27.08
CA GLN A 530 0.49 10.00 28.54
C GLN A 530 0.96 8.68 29.18
N SER A 531 0.65 7.54 28.57
CA SER A 531 1.10 6.23 29.05
C SER A 531 2.63 6.12 28.97
N PHE A 532 3.23 6.58 27.86
CA PHE A 532 4.68 6.67 27.71
C PHE A 532 5.32 7.60 28.77
N LEU A 533 4.73 8.77 29.03
CA LEU A 533 5.21 9.69 30.06
C LEU A 533 5.19 9.05 31.44
N LYS A 534 4.08 8.38 31.79
CA LYS A 534 3.93 7.67 33.06
C LYS A 534 5.07 6.66 33.27
N ASP A 535 5.32 5.80 32.29
CA ASP A 535 6.39 4.81 32.35
C ASP A 535 7.78 5.48 32.46
N LYS A 536 7.96 6.62 31.78
CA LYS A 536 9.19 7.41 31.86
C LYS A 536 9.43 7.99 33.25
N PHE A 537 8.39 8.52 33.91
CA PHE A 537 8.47 9.03 35.27
C PHE A 537 8.74 7.91 36.28
N LEU A 538 7.99 6.80 36.21
CA LEU A 538 8.14 5.66 37.11
C LEU A 538 9.54 5.03 37.02
N SER A 539 10.06 4.84 35.79
CA SER A 539 11.42 4.31 35.57
C SER A 539 12.54 5.23 36.08
N ASN A 540 12.26 6.52 36.31
CA ASN A 540 13.19 7.51 36.85
C ASN A 540 12.94 7.85 38.32
N LYS A 541 12.22 6.97 39.06
CA LYS A 541 11.92 7.11 40.51
C LYS A 541 11.11 8.37 40.85
N MET A 542 10.25 8.82 39.94
CA MET A 542 9.28 9.90 40.19
C MET A 542 7.87 9.31 40.34
N SER A 543 7.09 9.89 41.24
CA SER A 543 5.71 9.49 41.53
C SER A 543 4.73 10.20 40.61
N VAL A 544 3.87 9.43 39.95
CA VAL A 544 2.71 9.95 39.21
C VAL A 544 1.51 9.88 40.15
N ALA A 545 1.23 10.98 40.86
CA ALA A 545 0.19 11.02 41.88
C ALA A 545 -1.23 10.99 41.28
N TYR A 546 -1.36 11.40 40.01
CA TYR A 546 -2.62 11.41 39.29
C TYR A 546 -2.42 11.13 37.81
N ASP A 547 -3.31 10.32 37.25
CA ASP A 547 -3.26 9.87 35.87
C ASP A 547 -4.70 9.61 35.37
N ARG A 548 -5.28 10.61 34.68
CA ARG A 548 -6.63 10.49 34.09
C ARG A 548 -6.66 10.97 32.65
N LYS A 549 -7.58 10.37 31.89
CA LYS A 549 -7.89 10.70 30.50
C LYS A 549 -9.29 11.32 30.46
N MET A 550 -9.36 12.60 30.12
CA MET A 550 -10.60 13.39 29.99
C MET A 550 -11.32 13.04 28.70
N PRO A 551 -12.66 13.04 28.61
CA PRO A 551 -13.36 12.86 27.34
C PRO A 551 -12.99 13.92 26.27
N ARG A 552 -13.18 13.59 24.99
CA ARG A 552 -12.83 14.39 23.78
C ARG A 552 -13.48 15.78 23.70
N GLN A 553 -14.45 16.06 24.57
CA GLN A 553 -15.15 17.32 24.66
C GLN A 553 -15.51 17.56 26.12
N VAL A 554 -14.49 17.75 26.97
CA VAL A 554 -14.70 18.06 28.38
C VAL A 554 -15.54 19.33 28.53
N THR A 555 -16.63 19.20 29.26
CA THR A 555 -17.44 20.35 29.68
C THR A 555 -16.80 21.03 30.89
N PHE A 556 -17.15 22.29 31.10
CA PHE A 556 -16.69 23.06 32.24
C PHE A 556 -17.00 22.38 33.60
N GLU A 557 -18.19 21.78 33.74
CA GLU A 557 -18.57 21.06 34.96
C GLU A 557 -17.82 19.73 35.17
N GLU A 558 -17.47 19.03 34.09
CA GLU A 558 -16.65 17.82 34.18
C GLU A 558 -15.20 18.15 34.54
N ALA A 559 -14.66 19.26 34.03
CA ALA A 559 -13.32 19.73 34.37
C ALA A 559 -13.13 19.91 35.88
N LYS A 560 -14.20 20.34 36.58
CA LYS A 560 -14.19 20.53 38.04
C LYS A 560 -13.85 19.24 38.79
N LYS A 561 -14.47 18.12 38.41
CA LYS A 561 -14.25 16.82 39.08
C LYS A 561 -12.78 16.40 39.03
N PHE A 562 -12.15 16.52 37.85
CA PHE A 562 -10.74 16.17 37.69
C PHE A 562 -9.81 17.05 38.53
N LEU A 563 -10.14 18.34 38.65
CA LEU A 563 -9.34 19.27 39.45
C LEU A 563 -9.55 19.11 40.95
N GLU A 564 -10.75 18.70 41.39
CA GLU A 564 -11.03 18.35 42.79
C GLU A 564 -10.18 17.15 43.21
N GLU A 565 -10.14 16.09 42.38
CA GLU A 565 -9.29 14.92 42.63
C GLU A 565 -7.79 15.29 42.70
N ILE A 566 -7.31 16.18 41.82
CA ILE A 566 -5.91 16.66 41.83
C ILE A 566 -5.62 17.52 43.08
N ALA A 567 -6.58 18.33 43.53
CA ALA A 567 -6.44 19.14 44.72
C ALA A 567 -6.41 18.28 45.99
N ASP A 568 -7.22 17.23 46.07
CA ASP A 568 -7.33 16.33 47.23
C ASP A 568 -6.03 15.56 47.50
N ILE A 569 -5.33 15.15 46.44
CA ILE A 569 -4.00 14.50 46.54
C ILE A 569 -2.84 15.51 46.66
N ASN A 570 -3.13 16.81 46.71
CA ASN A 570 -2.16 17.90 46.80
C ASN A 570 -1.08 17.90 45.69
N ALA A 571 -1.39 17.46 44.47
CA ALA A 571 -0.42 17.48 43.38
C ALA A 571 -0.29 18.89 42.77
N ARG A 572 0.90 19.49 42.86
CA ARG A 572 1.13 20.89 42.45
C ARG A 572 1.70 21.05 41.05
N ILE A 573 2.36 20.03 40.51
CA ILE A 573 2.94 20.05 39.16
C ILE A 573 2.03 19.27 38.22
N ILE A 574 1.46 19.94 37.22
CA ILE A 574 0.43 19.41 36.34
C ILE A 574 0.88 19.50 34.89
N ILE A 575 0.82 18.38 34.16
CA ILE A 575 1.04 18.32 32.71
C ILE A 575 -0.31 18.09 32.04
N LEU A 576 -0.77 19.09 31.27
CA LEU A 576 -2.02 19.03 30.53
C LEU A 576 -1.73 18.79 29.04
N THR A 577 -2.21 17.67 28.49
CA THR A 577 -2.08 17.34 27.06
C THR A 577 -3.47 17.31 26.41
N SER A 578 -3.87 18.39 25.76
CA SER A 578 -5.20 18.51 25.16
C SER A 578 -5.21 19.42 23.93
N TYR A 579 -6.37 19.54 23.28
CA TYR A 579 -6.66 20.63 22.35
C TYR A 579 -7.11 21.89 23.10
N GLU A 580 -7.12 23.03 22.40
CA GLU A 580 -7.38 24.33 23.01
C GLU A 580 -8.76 24.45 23.68
N LYS A 581 -9.80 23.84 23.11
CA LYS A 581 -11.17 23.88 23.67
C LYS A 581 -11.23 23.25 25.06
N ALA A 582 -10.72 22.02 25.20
CA ALA A 582 -10.65 21.35 26.49
C ALA A 582 -9.73 22.11 27.47
N ALA A 583 -8.61 22.66 26.98
CA ALA A 583 -7.70 23.46 27.78
C ALA A 583 -8.38 24.70 28.36
N ARG A 584 -9.21 25.41 27.58
CA ARG A 584 -9.96 26.59 28.07
C ARG A 584 -10.89 26.23 29.21
N ALA A 585 -11.64 25.13 29.09
CA ALA A 585 -12.54 24.66 30.14
C ALA A 585 -11.77 24.30 31.43
N VAL A 586 -10.69 23.51 31.31
CA VAL A 586 -9.85 23.09 32.44
C VAL A 586 -9.18 24.27 33.13
N ILE A 587 -8.58 25.17 32.36
CA ILE A 587 -7.84 26.31 32.92
C ILE A 587 -8.78 27.37 33.51
N CYS A 588 -9.96 27.59 32.91
CA CYS A 588 -10.99 28.45 33.52
C CYS A 588 -11.42 27.88 34.88
N GLN A 589 -11.66 26.57 34.95
CA GLN A 589 -12.04 25.93 36.20
C GLN A 589 -10.91 25.96 37.24
N ALA A 590 -9.65 25.76 36.81
CA ALA A 590 -8.48 25.91 37.67
C ALA A 590 -8.34 27.33 38.24
N TYR A 591 -8.66 28.37 37.47
CA TYR A 591 -8.70 29.74 37.98
C TYR A 591 -9.72 29.92 39.10
N LEU A 592 -10.95 29.44 38.89
CA LEU A 592 -12.03 29.54 39.86
C LEU A 592 -11.74 28.75 41.15
N MET A 593 -11.04 27.62 41.03
CA MET A 593 -10.59 26.80 42.15
C MET A 593 -9.27 27.28 42.79
N LYS A 594 -8.72 28.41 42.33
CA LYS A 594 -7.43 28.96 42.80
C LYS A 594 -6.26 27.98 42.63
N MET A 595 -6.27 27.19 41.57
CA MET A 595 -5.21 26.27 41.16
C MET A 595 -4.28 26.89 40.10
N THR A 596 -3.90 28.16 40.30
CA THR A 596 -3.05 28.91 39.36
C THR A 596 -1.61 29.05 39.88
N PRO A 597 -0.67 29.49 39.03
CA PRO A 597 0.71 29.74 39.47
C PRO A 597 0.87 30.75 40.61
N LYS A 598 -0.08 31.67 40.81
CA LYS A 598 -0.11 32.54 41.99
C LYS A 598 -0.29 31.78 43.31
N GLN A 599 -0.92 30.60 43.29
CA GLN A 599 -1.13 29.74 44.45
C GLN A 599 -0.12 28.58 44.53
N GLY A 600 0.97 28.65 43.75
CA GLY A 600 2.03 27.64 43.77
C GLY A 600 1.71 26.38 42.95
N PHE A 601 0.82 26.45 41.96
CA PHE A 601 0.65 25.37 40.98
C PHE A 601 1.53 25.62 39.75
N VAL A 602 2.06 24.58 39.14
CA VAL A 602 2.85 24.68 37.91
C VAL A 602 2.14 23.93 36.81
N TRP A 603 1.90 24.62 35.70
CA TRP A 603 1.25 24.08 34.52
C TRP A 603 2.23 23.96 33.36
N PHE A 604 2.35 22.76 32.81
CA PHE A 604 2.94 22.52 31.50
C PHE A 604 1.82 22.39 30.47
N LEU A 605 1.83 23.29 29.49
CA LEU A 605 0.84 23.34 28.41
C LEU A 605 1.49 23.02 27.06
N PRO A 606 0.72 22.53 26.08
CA PRO A 606 1.24 22.20 24.77
C PRO A 606 1.70 23.39 23.93
N ALA A 607 2.73 23.16 23.11
CA ALA A 607 3.30 24.14 22.20
C ALA A 607 2.41 24.51 21.00
N TRP A 608 1.49 23.62 20.62
CA TRP A 608 0.62 23.79 19.46
C TRP A 608 -0.57 24.73 19.71
N PHE A 609 -0.68 25.32 20.90
CA PHE A 609 -1.70 26.32 21.17
C PHE A 609 -1.37 27.64 20.46
N THR A 610 -2.39 28.22 19.84
CA THR A 610 -2.32 29.53 19.19
C THR A 610 -2.02 30.61 20.23
N ARG A 611 -1.34 31.70 19.83
CA ARG A 611 -0.85 32.74 20.76
C ARG A 611 -1.95 33.37 21.63
N ASN A 612 -3.18 33.40 21.12
CA ASN A 612 -4.37 33.97 21.74
C ASN A 612 -5.43 32.91 22.11
N TRP A 613 -5.04 31.63 22.28
CA TRP A 613 -5.96 30.54 22.62
C TRP A 613 -6.80 30.78 23.88
N TRP A 614 -6.29 31.63 24.79
CA TRP A 614 -6.88 32.03 26.07
C TRP A 614 -7.85 33.22 25.98
N ASP A 615 -7.97 33.87 24.81
CA ASP A 615 -8.82 35.06 24.59
C ASP A 615 -10.30 34.67 24.38
N THR A 616 -10.95 34.25 25.46
CA THR A 616 -12.34 33.75 25.45
C THR A 616 -13.35 34.80 24.99
N ASP A 617 -13.18 36.08 25.32
CA ASP A 617 -14.11 37.16 24.94
C ASP A 617 -14.21 37.34 23.41
N ASN A 618 -13.12 37.08 22.69
CA ASN A 618 -13.07 37.18 21.23
C ASN A 618 -13.52 35.87 20.56
N ILE A 619 -13.14 34.72 21.13
CA ILE A 619 -13.56 33.40 20.66
C ILE A 619 -15.07 33.24 20.80
N GLN A 620 -15.68 33.66 21.91
CA GLN A 620 -17.11 33.52 22.15
C GLN A 620 -17.98 34.36 21.19
N ARG A 621 -17.42 35.42 20.60
CA ARG A 621 -18.08 36.20 19.53
C ARG A 621 -18.08 35.49 18.18
N SER A 622 -17.13 34.57 17.94
CA SER A 622 -16.94 33.89 16.65
C SER A 622 -17.44 32.44 16.68
N VAL A 623 -17.25 31.74 17.80
CA VAL A 623 -17.62 30.34 18.04
C VAL A 623 -18.41 30.33 19.35
N LYS A 624 -19.67 29.90 19.34
CA LYS A 624 -20.53 29.81 20.55
C LYS A 624 -20.00 28.73 21.51
N GLU A 625 -18.91 29.02 22.21
CA GLU A 625 -18.28 28.16 23.21
C GLU A 625 -18.71 28.61 24.61
N GLU A 626 -19.11 27.68 25.48
CA GLU A 626 -19.63 27.95 26.83
C GLU A 626 -18.50 27.85 27.87
N VAL A 627 -17.63 28.86 27.95
CA VAL A 627 -16.63 28.98 29.03
C VAL A 627 -16.93 30.26 29.85
N PRO A 628 -17.16 30.17 31.17
CA PRO A 628 -17.65 31.30 31.96
C PRO A 628 -16.57 32.34 32.35
N CYS A 629 -15.29 32.08 32.07
CA CYS A 629 -14.20 33.01 32.39
C CYS A 629 -13.97 34.06 31.29
N SER A 630 -13.72 35.31 31.68
CA SER A 630 -13.32 36.36 30.75
C SER A 630 -11.87 36.21 30.29
N SER A 631 -11.50 36.88 29.19
CA SER A 631 -10.12 36.85 28.67
C SER A 631 -9.10 37.33 29.71
N GLN A 632 -9.48 38.29 30.56
CA GLN A 632 -8.61 38.77 31.65
C GLN A 632 -8.39 37.69 32.72
N GLN A 633 -9.42 36.92 33.07
CA GLN A 633 -9.33 35.84 34.05
C GLN A 633 -8.49 34.69 33.49
N MET A 634 -8.75 34.28 32.25
CA MET A 634 -7.96 33.26 31.55
C MET A 634 -6.49 33.65 31.45
N ARG A 635 -6.20 34.90 31.08
CA ARG A 635 -4.83 35.41 31.01
C ARG A 635 -4.10 35.31 32.35
N GLN A 636 -4.80 35.56 33.46
CA GLN A 636 -4.24 35.37 34.81
C GLN A 636 -4.05 33.90 35.19
N ALA A 637 -4.93 33.02 34.72
CA ALA A 637 -4.88 31.59 35.00
C ALA A 637 -3.65 30.93 34.37
N VAL A 638 -3.31 31.33 33.14
CA VAL A 638 -2.17 30.79 32.37
C VAL A 638 -0.86 31.52 32.64
N ASP A 639 -0.82 32.52 33.53
CA ASP A 639 0.41 33.29 33.77
C ASP A 639 1.55 32.39 34.30
N CYS A 640 2.72 32.48 33.69
CA CYS A 640 3.94 31.73 34.04
C CYS A 640 3.86 30.21 33.82
N HIS A 641 3.01 29.74 32.89
CA HIS A 641 3.02 28.35 32.44
C HIS A 641 4.27 28.02 31.59
N PHE A 642 4.65 26.74 31.59
CA PHE A 642 5.78 26.21 30.83
C PHE A 642 5.32 25.54 29.54
N VAL A 643 6.12 25.68 28.50
CA VAL A 643 5.90 25.06 27.19
C VAL A 643 7.21 24.44 26.72
N LEU A 644 7.12 23.23 26.15
CA LEU A 644 8.25 22.56 25.50
C LEU A 644 8.06 22.64 23.99
N ASN A 645 8.93 23.37 23.30
CA ASN A 645 8.85 23.61 21.87
C ASN A 645 9.90 22.78 21.12
N ILE A 646 9.48 22.08 20.07
CA ILE A 646 10.41 21.52 19.09
C ILE A 646 10.93 22.69 18.24
N MET A 647 12.26 22.82 18.13
CA MET A 647 12.84 23.80 17.22
C MET A 647 12.52 23.42 15.78
N HIS A 648 11.73 24.25 15.11
CA HIS A 648 11.37 24.08 13.69
C HIS A 648 12.47 24.54 12.74
N PHE A 649 13.40 25.37 13.22
CA PHE A 649 14.52 25.89 12.43
C PHE A 649 15.84 25.66 13.16
N GLY A 650 16.91 25.46 12.39
CA GLY A 650 18.26 25.52 12.92
C GLY A 650 18.63 26.95 13.37
N PRO A 651 19.78 27.12 14.05
CA PRO A 651 20.38 28.43 14.28
C PRO A 651 20.47 29.24 12.98
N LEU A 652 20.06 30.51 13.01
CA LEU A 652 19.93 31.37 11.82
C LEU A 652 21.21 31.45 10.96
N ASN A 653 22.36 31.43 11.62
CA ASN A 653 23.70 31.51 11.06
C ASN A 653 24.33 30.14 10.74
N GLN A 654 23.60 29.03 10.95
CA GLN A 654 24.02 27.71 10.50
C GLN A 654 23.92 27.63 8.97
N ARG A 655 24.98 27.13 8.31
CA ARG A 655 24.92 26.75 6.90
C ARG A 655 24.20 25.41 6.76
N ILE A 656 23.30 25.35 5.79
CA ILE A 656 22.54 24.16 5.44
C ILE A 656 23.00 23.59 4.10
N VAL A 657 22.59 22.36 3.81
CA VAL A 657 22.81 21.72 2.52
C VAL A 657 22.21 22.60 1.39
N GLY A 658 22.94 22.74 0.28
CA GLY A 658 22.64 23.72 -0.78
C GLY A 658 23.34 25.08 -0.60
N ASN A 659 24.32 25.17 0.30
CA ASN A 659 25.23 26.31 0.50
C ASN A 659 24.55 27.66 0.82
N MET A 660 23.45 27.63 1.57
CA MET A 660 22.81 28.82 2.14
C MET A 660 22.75 28.75 3.66
N THR A 661 22.52 29.86 4.33
CA THR A 661 22.23 29.89 5.78
C THR A 661 20.75 29.69 6.06
N VAL A 662 20.39 29.28 7.28
CA VAL A 662 18.97 29.16 7.70
C VAL A 662 18.25 30.51 7.58
N ASP A 663 18.89 31.63 7.89
CA ASP A 663 18.33 32.98 7.72
C ASP A 663 18.01 33.30 6.26
N GLU A 664 18.95 33.03 5.35
CA GLU A 664 18.73 33.21 3.90
C GLU A 664 17.61 32.31 3.38
N TRP A 665 17.58 31.05 3.84
CA TRP A 665 16.52 30.10 3.50
C TRP A 665 15.15 30.61 3.96
N LEU A 666 15.05 31.08 5.21
CA LEU A 666 13.82 31.58 5.79
C LEU A 666 13.30 32.81 5.05
N LYS A 667 14.19 33.76 4.69
CA LYS A 667 13.85 34.93 3.87
C LYS A 667 13.33 34.54 2.49
N ARG A 668 13.94 33.55 1.83
CA ARG A 668 13.47 33.04 0.54
C ARG A 668 12.11 32.36 0.65
N TYR A 669 11.89 31.57 1.70
CA TYR A 669 10.63 30.90 1.96
C TYR A 669 9.50 31.89 2.23
N MET A 670 9.74 32.88 3.10
CA MET A 670 8.78 33.97 3.38
C MET A 670 8.46 34.80 2.13
N GLY A 671 9.40 34.92 1.18
CA GLY A 671 9.15 35.59 -0.10
C GLY A 671 8.29 34.79 -1.09
N ARG A 672 8.08 33.49 -0.86
CA ARG A 672 7.33 32.59 -1.77
C ARG A 672 5.93 32.23 -1.28
N VAL A 673 5.62 32.53 -0.02
CA VAL A 673 4.39 32.12 0.64
C VAL A 673 3.74 33.35 1.25
N SER A 674 2.41 33.45 1.18
CA SER A 674 1.68 34.53 1.85
C SER A 674 1.84 34.41 3.37
N GLU A 675 1.75 35.52 4.12
CA GLU A 675 1.85 35.47 5.59
C GLU A 675 0.82 34.51 6.22
N GLN A 676 -0.36 34.36 5.61
CA GLN A 676 -1.43 33.48 6.08
C GLN A 676 -1.15 32.00 5.83
N ASP A 677 -0.30 31.69 4.85
CA ASP A 677 0.02 30.32 4.43
C ASP A 677 1.35 29.82 5.02
N LEU A 678 2.06 30.63 5.80
CA LEU A 678 3.33 30.28 6.43
C LEU A 678 3.17 29.04 7.33
N SER A 679 3.96 28.01 7.03
CA SER A 679 4.05 26.82 7.85
C SER A 679 5.47 26.62 8.38
N PHE A 680 5.58 26.36 9.69
CA PHE A 680 6.83 25.93 10.32
C PHE A 680 7.24 24.51 9.89
N HIS A 681 6.32 23.72 9.35
CA HIS A 681 6.59 22.36 8.89
C HIS A 681 7.35 22.31 7.55
N ALA A 682 7.44 23.44 6.85
CA ALA A 682 8.13 23.56 5.57
C ALA A 682 9.62 23.22 5.66
N SER A 683 10.28 23.50 6.79
CA SER A 683 11.69 23.15 7.01
C SER A 683 11.91 21.63 7.06
N PHE A 684 11.02 20.88 7.70
CA PHE A 684 11.08 19.42 7.74
C PHE A 684 10.80 18.78 6.37
N ALA A 685 9.89 19.38 5.59
CA ALA A 685 9.63 18.94 4.22
C ALA A 685 10.82 19.23 3.30
N TYR A 686 11.46 20.39 3.46
CA TYR A 686 12.70 20.74 2.77
C TYR A 686 13.80 19.70 3.07
N ASP A 687 14.00 19.38 4.35
CA ASP A 687 15.02 18.41 4.76
C ASP A 687 14.69 16.98 4.30
N ALA A 688 13.40 16.59 4.25
CA ALA A 688 12.99 15.26 3.80
C ALA A 688 13.27 15.04 2.31
N VAL A 689 13.18 16.08 1.46
CA VAL A 689 13.62 16.00 0.06
C VAL A 689 15.14 15.77 -0.01
N TRP A 690 15.93 16.47 0.81
CA TRP A 690 17.38 16.26 0.87
C TRP A 690 17.77 14.87 1.38
N VAL A 691 16.99 14.27 2.28
CA VAL A 691 17.17 12.87 2.71
C VAL A 691 17.08 11.92 1.51
N PHE A 692 16.06 12.09 0.66
CA PHE A 692 15.95 11.30 -0.58
C PHE A 692 17.07 11.61 -1.55
N ALA A 693 17.36 12.89 -1.81
CA ALA A 693 18.38 13.29 -2.78
C ALA A 693 19.77 12.72 -2.46
N LEU A 694 20.23 12.86 -1.21
CA LEU A 694 21.54 12.34 -0.78
C LEU A 694 21.58 10.81 -0.76
N GLY A 695 20.45 10.16 -0.47
CA GLY A 695 20.33 8.71 -0.51
C GLY A 695 20.39 8.15 -1.93
N LEU A 696 19.63 8.76 -2.84
CA LEU A 696 19.57 8.40 -4.25
C LEU A 696 20.89 8.70 -4.96
N ASP A 697 21.54 9.80 -4.65
CA ASP A 697 22.85 10.14 -5.21
C ASP A 697 23.88 9.04 -4.95
N LYS A 698 23.97 8.56 -3.69
CA LYS A 698 24.84 7.43 -3.33
C LYS A 698 24.45 6.14 -4.03
N LEU A 699 23.15 5.85 -4.13
CA LEU A 699 22.66 4.63 -4.78
C LEU A 699 22.96 4.64 -6.28
N LEU A 700 22.62 5.71 -6.97
CA LEU A 700 22.72 5.82 -8.43
C LEU A 700 24.15 6.07 -8.92
N THR A 701 25.00 6.67 -8.10
CA THR A 701 26.44 6.74 -8.38
C THR A 701 27.10 5.37 -8.27
N ALA A 702 26.63 4.51 -7.36
CA ALA A 702 27.13 3.15 -7.21
C ALA A 702 26.57 2.20 -8.30
N ASP A 703 25.28 2.34 -8.61
CA ASP A 703 24.59 1.52 -9.61
C ASP A 703 23.43 2.29 -10.27
N PRO A 704 23.64 2.85 -11.48
CA PRO A 704 22.59 3.53 -12.23
C PRO A 704 21.37 2.64 -12.55
N SER A 705 21.54 1.32 -12.63
CA SER A 705 20.44 0.38 -12.94
C SER A 705 19.43 0.23 -11.80
N SER A 706 19.81 0.66 -10.59
CA SER A 706 18.95 0.62 -9.41
C SER A 706 17.69 1.50 -9.55
N LEU A 707 17.65 2.46 -10.49
CA LEU A 707 16.47 3.30 -10.72
C LEU A 707 15.26 2.50 -11.26
N GLU A 708 15.49 1.49 -12.10
CA GLU A 708 14.40 0.66 -12.63
C GLU A 708 13.89 -0.33 -11.60
N SER A 709 14.83 -0.90 -10.85
CA SER A 709 14.54 -1.88 -9.83
C SER A 709 14.26 -1.24 -8.47
N ILE A 710 14.03 0.09 -8.39
CA ILE A 710 14.00 0.90 -7.14
C ILE A 710 13.00 0.43 -6.07
N ARG A 711 12.00 -0.38 -6.47
CA ARG A 711 10.97 -1.01 -5.64
C ARG A 711 11.11 -2.54 -5.55
N THR A 712 12.32 -3.06 -5.70
CA THR A 712 12.65 -4.46 -5.42
C THR A 712 13.29 -4.56 -4.04
N ASP A 713 13.13 -5.70 -3.36
CA ASP A 713 13.67 -5.89 -2.01
C ASP A 713 15.15 -5.51 -1.89
N ARG A 714 15.94 -5.84 -2.93
CA ARG A 714 17.38 -5.57 -2.99
C ARG A 714 17.71 -4.08 -3.02
N THR A 715 17.14 -3.33 -3.98
CA THR A 715 17.44 -1.90 -4.11
C THR A 715 16.81 -1.09 -2.98
N THR A 716 15.62 -1.47 -2.54
CA THR A 716 14.95 -0.83 -1.41
C THR A 716 15.77 -1.02 -0.14
N ALA A 717 16.32 -2.21 0.13
CA ALA A 717 17.23 -2.43 1.25
C ALA A 717 18.54 -1.60 1.13
N SER A 718 19.08 -1.45 -0.08
CA SER A 718 20.25 -0.61 -0.33
C SER A 718 19.95 0.87 -0.08
N LEU A 719 18.85 1.38 -0.62
CA LEU A 719 18.39 2.74 -0.42
C LEU A 719 18.12 3.02 1.06
N MET A 720 17.41 2.12 1.76
CA MET A 720 17.19 2.17 3.21
C MET A 720 18.50 2.32 3.98
N THR A 721 19.55 1.58 3.59
CA THR A 721 20.88 1.66 4.20
C THR A 721 21.52 3.02 3.98
N HIS A 722 21.43 3.58 2.77
CA HIS A 722 21.92 4.93 2.48
C HIS A 722 21.16 6.00 3.27
N LEU A 723 19.83 5.90 3.36
CA LEU A 723 18.97 6.83 4.11
C LEU A 723 19.27 6.82 5.60
N ASN A 724 19.43 5.63 6.20
CA ASN A 724 19.75 5.51 7.63
C ASN A 724 21.13 6.11 7.97
N ASN A 725 22.07 6.06 7.02
CA ASN A 725 23.41 6.63 7.16
C ASN A 725 23.49 8.11 6.74
N THR A 726 22.39 8.72 6.30
CA THR A 726 22.36 10.13 5.91
C THR A 726 22.46 11.02 7.15
N GLN A 727 23.45 11.91 7.14
CA GLN A 727 23.66 12.93 8.16
C GLN A 727 24.03 14.25 7.50
N PHE A 728 23.29 15.31 7.81
CA PHE A 728 23.57 16.65 7.31
C PHE A 728 22.93 17.73 8.17
N ASP A 729 23.30 18.97 7.91
CA ASP A 729 22.72 20.15 8.53
C ASP A 729 21.63 20.72 7.61
N GLY A 730 20.37 20.59 8.05
CA GLY A 730 19.19 21.01 7.30
C GLY A 730 18.57 22.32 7.79
N ALA A 731 17.52 22.77 7.11
CA ALA A 731 16.76 23.96 7.47
C ALA A 731 16.14 23.85 8.87
N SER A 732 15.74 22.65 9.27
CA SER A 732 15.22 22.36 10.61
C SER A 732 16.31 22.01 11.63
N GLY A 733 17.59 22.23 11.29
CA GLY A 733 18.76 21.88 12.10
C GLY A 733 19.38 20.53 11.72
N PRO A 734 20.23 19.94 12.57
CA PRO A 734 20.92 18.69 12.24
C PRO A 734 19.95 17.52 11.99
N VAL A 735 20.07 16.86 10.84
CA VAL A 735 19.27 15.70 10.42
C VAL A 735 20.11 14.44 10.61
N ARG A 736 19.72 13.61 11.58
CA ARG A 736 20.38 12.34 11.92
C ARG A 736 19.33 11.35 12.38
N PHE A 737 19.29 10.17 11.77
CA PHE A 737 18.33 9.14 12.11
C PHE A 737 18.86 8.18 13.17
N THR A 738 17.98 7.83 14.10
CA THR A 738 18.13 6.73 15.06
C THR A 738 16.92 5.82 14.91
N GLY A 739 17.06 4.71 14.19
CA GLY A 739 15.88 3.93 13.77
C GLY A 739 15.04 4.77 12.80
N ALA A 740 13.71 4.82 12.98
CA ALA A 740 12.79 5.59 12.11
C ALA A 740 12.73 7.09 12.43
N ASN A 741 13.29 7.48 13.58
CA ASN A 741 13.10 8.81 14.16
C ASN A 741 14.34 9.67 14.03
N ARG A 742 14.13 10.98 14.10
CA ARG A 742 15.15 11.99 14.30
C ARG A 742 14.91 12.69 15.64
N ASN A 743 15.98 13.07 16.33
CA ASN A 743 15.90 13.94 17.50
C ASN A 743 16.16 15.40 17.10
N SER A 744 15.43 16.36 17.67
CA SER A 744 15.67 17.80 17.46
C SER A 744 16.13 18.49 18.75
N ILE A 745 16.44 19.76 18.68
CA ILE A 745 16.67 20.60 19.85
C ILE A 745 15.30 20.98 20.42
N ILE A 746 15.13 20.89 21.75
CA ILE A 746 13.91 21.31 22.44
C ILE A 746 14.19 22.61 23.17
N GLU A 747 13.38 23.64 22.90
CA GLU A 747 13.39 24.90 23.65
C GLU A 747 12.37 24.84 24.78
N ILE A 748 12.75 25.35 25.95
CA ILE A 748 11.88 25.43 27.13
C ILE A 748 11.54 26.91 27.32
N THR A 749 10.25 27.23 27.20
CA THR A 749 9.75 28.60 27.24
C THR A 749 8.73 28.78 28.35
N GLN A 750 8.84 29.88 29.08
CA GLN A 750 7.85 30.27 30.09
C GLN A 750 7.08 31.51 29.60
N TYR A 751 5.76 31.43 29.58
CA TYR A 751 4.92 32.56 29.16
C TYR A 751 4.43 33.37 30.36
N SER A 752 4.79 34.65 30.43
CA SER A 752 4.37 35.54 31.52
C SER A 752 3.59 36.74 31.00
N ILE A 753 2.59 37.21 31.73
CA ILE A 753 1.83 38.43 31.41
C ILE A 753 2.73 39.66 31.29
N LYS A 754 3.85 39.69 32.01
CA LYS A 754 4.80 40.81 31.97
C LYS A 754 5.57 40.90 30.65
N ILE A 755 5.68 39.79 29.91
CA ILE A 755 6.48 39.66 28.69
C ILE A 755 5.62 38.97 27.64
N ASN A 756 5.03 39.76 26.73
CA ASN A 756 4.06 39.28 25.73
C ASN A 756 4.56 38.11 24.84
N ASP A 757 5.88 37.91 24.71
CA ASP A 757 6.47 36.99 23.73
C ASP A 757 7.03 35.68 24.31
N GLY A 758 6.78 35.40 25.60
CA GLY A 758 7.39 34.25 26.27
C GLY A 758 8.90 34.45 26.48
N ILE A 759 9.44 33.73 27.46
CA ILE A 759 10.84 33.85 27.87
C ILE A 759 11.49 32.48 27.63
N PRO A 760 12.48 32.36 26.73
CA PRO A 760 13.25 31.14 26.59
C PRO A 760 14.11 30.98 27.84
N ILE A 761 13.80 29.99 28.66
CA ILE A 761 14.47 29.74 29.96
C ILE A 761 15.44 28.57 29.88
N GLY A 762 15.38 27.76 28.83
CA GLY A 762 16.33 26.68 28.65
C GLY A 762 16.33 26.03 27.28
N LEU A 763 17.37 25.23 27.04
CA LEU A 763 17.58 24.49 25.80
C LEU A 763 18.03 23.06 26.12
N TYR A 764 17.39 22.08 25.50
CA TYR A 764 17.76 20.67 25.59
C TYR A 764 18.33 20.17 24.25
N GLN A 765 19.52 19.60 24.30
CA GLN A 765 20.26 19.09 23.15
C GLN A 765 20.49 17.57 23.30
N PRO A 766 19.76 16.71 22.56
CA PRO A 766 19.76 15.26 22.78
C PRO A 766 21.12 14.59 22.55
N ASN A 767 21.98 15.17 21.71
CA ASN A 767 23.26 14.57 21.31
C ASN A 767 24.45 14.96 22.21
N LYS A 768 24.21 15.61 23.35
CA LYS A 768 25.25 15.97 24.33
C LYS A 768 25.27 15.04 25.54
N ASN A 769 26.40 15.04 26.25
CA ASN A 769 26.57 14.32 27.53
C ASN A 769 25.53 14.78 28.56
N GLU A 770 25.16 13.92 29.50
CA GLU A 770 24.08 14.18 30.48
C GLU A 770 24.20 15.54 31.19
N THR A 771 25.41 15.94 31.59
CA THR A 771 25.66 17.22 32.29
C THR A 771 25.49 18.46 31.41
N GLU A 772 25.63 18.34 30.09
CA GLU A 772 25.51 19.44 29.13
C GLU A 772 24.22 19.39 28.30
N ARG A 773 23.43 18.32 28.49
CA ARG A 773 22.24 18.02 27.69
C ARG A 773 21.13 19.03 27.91
N LEU A 774 20.94 19.46 29.16
CA LEU A 774 19.96 20.49 29.53
C LEU A 774 20.70 21.74 30.04
N LYS A 775 20.54 22.86 29.34
CA LYS A 775 20.93 24.19 29.83
C LYS A 775 19.68 24.92 30.29
N LEU A 776 19.42 24.93 31.59
CA LEU A 776 18.28 25.62 32.19
C LEU A 776 18.76 26.82 33.02
N ASN A 777 18.28 28.01 32.69
CA ASN A 777 18.57 29.23 33.44
C ASN A 777 17.54 29.45 34.54
N ILE A 778 17.77 28.81 35.70
CA ILE A 778 16.86 28.85 36.85
C ILE A 778 16.60 30.29 37.33
N SER A 779 17.57 31.19 37.19
CA SER A 779 17.45 32.60 37.61
C SER A 779 16.48 33.43 36.76
N GLN A 780 16.17 32.98 35.54
CA GLN A 780 15.22 33.65 34.64
C GLN A 780 13.79 33.13 34.82
N ILE A 781 13.59 32.05 35.57
CA ILE A 781 12.25 31.51 35.82
C ILE A 781 11.51 32.44 36.78
N ILE A 782 10.33 32.89 36.37
CA ILE A 782 9.47 33.76 37.16
C ILE A 782 8.49 32.88 37.95
N TRP A 783 8.47 33.04 39.27
CA TRP A 783 7.53 32.37 40.16
C TRP A 783 6.52 33.39 40.71
N PRO A 784 5.25 33.37 40.29
CA PRO A 784 4.25 34.32 40.78
C PRO A 784 3.99 34.24 42.29
N SER A 785 4.26 33.10 42.92
CA SER A 785 4.23 32.88 44.37
C SER A 785 5.40 33.56 45.13
N GLY A 786 6.42 34.06 44.42
CA GLY A 786 7.64 34.64 44.98
C GLY A 786 8.79 33.65 45.15
N GLU A 787 8.50 32.37 45.38
CA GLU A 787 9.48 31.28 45.53
C GLU A 787 9.13 30.07 44.65
N LYS A 788 10.12 29.19 44.40
CA LYS A 788 9.96 27.92 43.67
C LYS A 788 8.88 27.08 44.38
N PRO A 789 7.77 26.70 43.71
CA PRO A 789 6.74 25.86 44.31
C PRO A 789 7.26 24.48 44.72
N VAL A 790 6.75 23.97 45.84
CA VAL A 790 6.89 22.55 46.20
C VAL A 790 6.00 21.70 45.28
N ASP A 791 6.39 20.45 45.04
CA ASP A 791 5.65 19.53 44.16
C ASP A 791 4.40 18.89 44.82
N GLY A 792 4.27 19.08 46.14
CA GLY A 792 3.17 18.54 46.94
C GLY A 792 3.41 17.12 47.46
N SER A 793 4.62 16.58 47.28
CA SER A 793 5.03 15.35 47.95
C SER A 793 5.07 15.59 49.47
N GLU A 794 4.41 14.74 50.25
CA GLU A 794 4.51 14.83 51.71
C GLU A 794 5.97 14.58 52.12
N VAL A 795 6.60 15.58 52.72
CA VAL A 795 7.80 15.36 53.51
C VAL A 795 7.37 14.44 54.65
N LYS A 796 7.75 13.16 54.59
CA LYS A 796 7.47 12.19 55.66
C LYS A 796 7.90 12.75 57.01
N GLN A 797 6.97 13.35 57.73
CA GLN A 797 7.18 13.80 59.10
C GLN A 797 6.99 12.57 59.99
N CYS A 798 8.02 12.23 60.77
CA CYS A 798 8.05 10.99 61.52
C CYS A 798 6.94 10.96 62.56
N SER A 799 6.01 10.00 62.48
CA SER A 799 4.85 9.87 63.39
C SER A 799 5.25 9.67 64.86
N ILE A 800 6.50 9.31 65.11
CA ILE A 800 7.09 9.03 66.43
C ILE A 800 8.34 9.87 66.68
N GLU A 801 8.30 11.17 66.38
CA GLU A 801 9.47 12.06 66.49
C GLU A 801 10.09 12.06 67.90
N ALA A 802 9.28 11.95 68.96
CA ALA A 802 9.79 11.83 70.33
C ALA A 802 10.59 10.53 70.55
N PHE A 803 10.14 9.41 69.96
CA PHE A 803 10.80 8.10 70.05
C PHE A 803 12.07 8.05 69.18
N ARG A 804 12.02 8.68 68.00
CA ARG A 804 13.18 8.90 67.12
C ARG A 804 14.25 9.73 67.83
N ALA A 805 13.85 10.82 68.48
CA ALA A 805 14.75 11.71 69.22
C ALA A 805 15.36 11.02 70.45
N LEU A 806 14.60 10.16 71.14
CA LEU A 806 15.10 9.37 72.27
C LEU A 806 16.18 8.36 71.86
N LEU A 807 16.02 7.73 70.69
CA LEU A 807 16.93 6.69 70.20
C LEU A 807 18.04 7.22 69.30
N GLY A 808 17.97 8.48 68.85
CA GLY A 808 18.98 9.10 67.98
C GLY A 808 19.13 8.44 66.61
N VAL A 809 18.09 7.76 66.11
CA VAL A 809 18.14 6.98 64.85
C VAL A 809 17.29 7.61 63.74
N SER A 810 17.42 7.09 62.51
CA SER A 810 16.54 7.47 61.39
C SER A 810 15.10 7.02 61.64
N CYS A 811 14.11 7.70 61.04
CA CYS A 811 12.70 7.42 61.27
C CYS A 811 12.32 5.97 60.91
N ASP A 812 12.85 5.44 59.81
CA ASP A 812 12.60 4.04 59.41
C ASP A 812 13.10 3.05 60.47
N ARG A 813 14.23 3.34 61.12
CA ARG A 813 14.76 2.49 62.22
C ARG A 813 13.95 2.65 63.49
N ALA A 814 13.47 3.85 63.80
CA ALA A 814 12.61 4.09 64.96
C ALA A 814 11.28 3.34 64.84
N ILE A 815 10.68 3.30 63.64
CA ILE A 815 9.43 2.59 63.35
C ILE A 815 9.64 1.07 63.47
N VAL A 816 10.75 0.54 62.93
CA VAL A 816 11.09 -0.88 63.07
C VAL A 816 11.27 -1.27 64.53
N VAL A 817 11.98 -0.47 65.33
CA VAL A 817 12.18 -0.73 66.77
C VAL A 817 10.87 -0.64 67.55
N ALA A 818 10.03 0.36 67.26
CA ALA A 818 8.71 0.50 67.88
C ALA A 818 7.80 -0.71 67.54
N ASN A 819 7.82 -1.18 66.29
CA ASN A 819 7.06 -2.34 65.85
C ASN A 819 7.58 -3.64 66.47
N VAL A 820 8.90 -3.83 66.64
CA VAL A 820 9.45 -5.01 67.32
C VAL A 820 9.03 -5.06 68.80
N ILE A 821 9.05 -3.91 69.48
CA ILE A 821 8.57 -3.80 70.88
C ILE A 821 7.05 -4.06 70.93
N GLY A 822 6.29 -3.49 70.00
CA GLY A 822 4.85 -3.69 69.88
C GLY A 822 4.47 -5.14 69.59
N ILE A 823 5.17 -5.81 68.66
CA ILE A 823 4.96 -7.21 68.32
C ILE A 823 5.35 -8.13 69.48
N SER A 824 6.38 -7.80 70.26
CA SER A 824 6.78 -8.58 71.43
C SER A 824 5.75 -8.46 72.57
N ALA A 825 5.21 -7.26 72.80
CA ALA A 825 4.15 -7.03 73.77
C ALA A 825 2.81 -7.65 73.33
N PHE A 826 2.49 -7.58 72.03
CA PHE A 826 1.34 -8.24 71.43
C PHE A 826 1.48 -9.77 71.49
N GLY A 827 2.68 -10.31 71.28
CA GLY A 827 2.97 -11.74 71.43
C GLY A 827 2.74 -12.25 72.85
N LEU A 828 3.13 -11.49 73.87
CA LEU A 828 2.87 -11.80 75.28
C LEU A 828 1.37 -11.69 75.65
N CYS A 829 0.67 -10.70 75.11
CA CYS A 829 -0.79 -10.57 75.28
C CYS A 829 -1.56 -11.67 74.54
N MET A 830 -1.10 -12.08 73.35
CA MET A 830 -1.63 -13.20 72.59
C MET A 830 -1.40 -14.52 73.32
N LEU A 831 -0.26 -14.72 73.99
CA LEU A 831 -0.02 -15.93 74.80
C LEU A 831 -0.97 -16.02 76.01
N ALA A 832 -1.23 -14.89 76.69
CA ALA A 832 -2.18 -14.82 77.79
C ALA A 832 -3.64 -14.99 77.30
N CYS A 833 -3.99 -14.43 76.15
CA CYS A 833 -5.28 -14.66 75.49
C CYS A 833 -5.42 -16.09 75.00
N PHE A 834 -4.35 -16.73 74.49
CA PHE A 834 -4.35 -18.12 74.03
C PHE A 834 -4.66 -19.08 75.17
N ILE A 835 -4.12 -18.86 76.38
CA ILE A 835 -4.43 -19.70 77.57
C ILE A 835 -5.90 -19.54 78.02
N VAL A 836 -6.49 -18.36 77.86
CA VAL A 836 -7.91 -18.09 78.19
C VAL A 836 -8.85 -18.63 77.09
N VAL A 837 -8.46 -18.48 75.83
CA VAL A 837 -9.17 -18.99 74.66
C VAL A 837 -9.10 -20.51 74.60
N GLU A 838 -7.98 -21.16 74.93
CA GLU A 838 -7.85 -22.63 74.97
C GLU A 838 -8.81 -23.28 75.97
N LYS A 839 -9.06 -22.62 77.12
CA LYS A 839 -10.08 -23.05 78.10
C LYS A 839 -11.53 -22.84 77.66
N LEU A 840 -11.79 -21.86 76.79
CA LEU A 840 -13.10 -21.57 76.23
C LEU A 840 -13.38 -22.41 74.97
N SER A 841 -12.38 -22.59 74.11
CA SER A 841 -12.38 -23.46 72.93
C SER A 841 -12.55 -24.92 73.32
N CYS A 842 -11.91 -25.43 74.37
CA CYS A 842 -12.19 -26.80 74.85
C CYS A 842 -13.67 -27.04 75.26
N ARG A 843 -14.39 -26.00 75.70
CA ARG A 843 -15.84 -26.08 75.99
C ARG A 843 -16.72 -25.90 74.75
N TYR A 844 -16.26 -25.13 73.78
CA TYR A 844 -16.93 -24.91 72.50
C TYR A 844 -16.75 -26.12 71.56
N ASP A 845 -15.53 -26.64 71.44
CA ASP A 845 -15.14 -27.80 70.62
C ASP A 845 -15.85 -29.09 71.05
N ARG A 846 -16.11 -29.25 72.36
CA ARG A 846 -16.89 -30.38 72.87
C ARG A 846 -18.38 -30.29 72.48
N LYS A 847 -18.92 -29.07 72.42
CA LYS A 847 -20.31 -28.79 72.00
C LYS A 847 -20.48 -28.86 70.48
N VAL A 848 -19.45 -28.46 69.73
CA VAL A 848 -19.38 -28.57 68.26
C VAL A 848 -19.21 -30.03 67.83
N ARG A 849 -18.42 -30.84 68.55
CA ARG A 849 -18.32 -32.30 68.31
C ARG A 849 -19.66 -33.01 68.48
N ASP A 850 -20.37 -32.77 69.58
CA ASP A 850 -21.70 -33.38 69.82
C ASP A 850 -22.75 -32.92 68.80
N THR A 851 -22.62 -31.70 68.26
CA THR A 851 -23.52 -31.17 67.21
C THR A 851 -23.17 -31.75 65.84
N ARG A 852 -21.88 -31.99 65.57
CA ARG A 852 -21.38 -32.62 64.34
C ARG A 852 -21.74 -34.10 64.27
N GLU A 853 -21.60 -34.84 65.37
CA GLU A 853 -22.03 -36.25 65.47
C GLU A 853 -23.56 -36.36 65.28
N ARG A 854 -24.36 -35.41 65.79
CA ARG A 854 -25.82 -35.32 65.51
C ARG A 854 -26.17 -34.91 64.08
N MET A 855 -25.37 -34.06 63.45
CA MET A 855 -25.57 -33.64 62.04
C MET A 855 -25.17 -34.75 61.05
N GLU A 856 -24.22 -35.62 61.41
CA GLU A 856 -23.86 -36.84 60.68
C GLU A 856 -24.92 -37.95 60.85
N GLU A 857 -25.49 -38.14 62.05
CA GLU A 857 -26.61 -39.06 62.27
C GLU A 857 -27.92 -38.62 61.56
N LEU A 858 -28.11 -37.31 61.34
CA LEU A 858 -29.25 -36.73 60.64
C LEU A 858 -28.99 -36.46 59.14
N GLY A 859 -27.79 -36.78 58.63
CA GLY A 859 -27.45 -36.68 57.19
C GLY A 859 -27.40 -35.27 56.59
N LEU A 860 -27.09 -34.22 57.37
CA LEU A 860 -27.21 -32.80 56.96
C LEU A 860 -25.87 -32.07 56.74
N MET A 861 -24.76 -32.78 56.54
CA MET A 861 -23.47 -32.18 56.16
C MET A 861 -23.26 -32.31 54.64
N ALA A 862 -23.63 -31.28 53.87
CA ALA A 862 -23.19 -31.15 52.47
C ALA A 862 -21.83 -30.42 52.43
N GLU A 863 -20.83 -31.08 51.81
CA GLU A 863 -19.44 -30.61 51.66
C GLU A 863 -19.31 -29.22 50.99
N PRO A 864 -18.27 -28.42 51.30
CA PRO A 864 -17.98 -27.17 50.58
C PRO A 864 -17.59 -27.43 49.11
N ALA A 865 -18.28 -26.77 48.17
CA ALA A 865 -18.22 -27.03 46.73
C ALA A 865 -16.88 -26.78 46.00
N TRP A 866 -15.80 -26.33 46.66
CA TRP A 866 -14.50 -26.11 46.02
C TRP A 866 -13.58 -27.35 46.02
N LEU A 867 -13.91 -28.40 46.79
CA LEU A 867 -13.20 -29.69 46.79
C LEU A 867 -13.47 -30.55 45.53
N SER A 868 -14.30 -30.08 44.58
CA SER A 868 -14.64 -30.84 43.36
C SER A 868 -13.75 -30.55 42.15
N LEU A 869 -12.91 -29.49 42.17
CA LEU A 869 -12.01 -29.11 41.05
C LEU A 869 -10.74 -29.97 40.99
N ASP A 870 -10.42 -30.70 42.05
CA ASP A 870 -9.19 -31.50 42.15
C ASP A 870 -9.06 -32.56 41.02
N GLN A 871 -10.17 -33.12 40.54
CA GLN A 871 -10.16 -34.10 39.43
C GLN A 871 -9.90 -33.47 38.06
N TRP A 872 -10.11 -32.16 37.93
CA TRP A 872 -9.90 -31.39 36.70
C TRP A 872 -8.61 -30.56 36.77
N GLU A 873 -7.83 -30.68 37.85
CA GLU A 873 -6.60 -29.93 38.04
C GLU A 873 -5.49 -30.46 37.11
N VAL A 874 -4.98 -29.59 36.24
CA VAL A 874 -3.85 -29.83 35.35
C VAL A 874 -2.63 -29.13 35.93
N ALA A 875 -1.51 -29.84 35.99
CA ALA A 875 -0.26 -29.26 36.48
C ALA A 875 0.17 -28.08 35.60
N ARG A 876 0.71 -27.01 36.19
CA ARG A 876 1.02 -25.77 35.45
C ARG A 876 2.07 -25.98 34.35
N ASP A 877 3.02 -26.85 34.59
CA ASP A 877 4.05 -27.29 33.63
C ASP A 877 3.50 -28.15 32.49
N HIS A 878 2.27 -28.67 32.63
CA HIS A 878 1.53 -29.37 31.60
C HIS A 878 0.67 -28.41 30.74
N VAL A 879 0.79 -27.10 30.91
CA VAL A 879 0.06 -26.09 30.13
C VAL A 879 1.05 -25.12 29.50
N VAL A 880 1.05 -25.05 28.17
CA VAL A 880 1.90 -24.13 27.40
C VAL A 880 1.01 -23.07 26.75
N LEU A 881 1.19 -21.82 27.15
CA LEU A 881 0.49 -20.67 26.55
C LEU A 881 1.27 -20.17 25.33
N ASN A 882 0.57 -19.99 24.21
CA ASN A 882 1.12 -19.46 22.96
C ASN A 882 0.59 -18.05 22.70
N ARG A 883 -0.13 -17.84 21.59
CA ARG A 883 -0.68 -16.55 21.18
C ARG A 883 -1.92 -16.18 22.00
N LYS A 884 -2.11 -14.89 22.23
CA LYS A 884 -3.39 -14.35 22.73
C LYS A 884 -4.48 -14.50 21.66
N LEU A 885 -5.63 -15.07 22.01
CA LEU A 885 -6.79 -15.23 21.13
C LEU A 885 -7.80 -14.09 21.30
N GLY A 886 -7.95 -13.56 22.51
CA GLY A 886 -8.89 -12.48 22.80
C GLY A 886 -8.73 -11.90 24.21
N GLU A 887 -9.31 -10.74 24.47
CA GLU A 887 -9.40 -10.10 25.78
C GLU A 887 -10.79 -9.50 25.96
N GLY A 888 -11.43 -9.80 27.09
CA GLY A 888 -12.78 -9.33 27.42
C GLY A 888 -12.85 -8.78 28.85
N ALA A 889 -14.07 -8.51 29.31
CA ALA A 889 -14.34 -8.02 30.66
C ALA A 889 -13.86 -8.99 31.77
N PHE A 890 -13.92 -10.30 31.49
CA PHE A 890 -13.62 -11.38 32.46
C PHE A 890 -12.17 -11.90 32.40
N GLY A 891 -11.29 -11.29 31.60
CA GLY A 891 -9.88 -11.69 31.50
C GLY A 891 -9.37 -11.88 30.07
N THR A 892 -8.25 -12.58 29.95
CA THR A 892 -7.55 -12.84 28.67
C THR A 892 -7.64 -14.31 28.30
N VAL A 893 -7.86 -14.61 27.02
CA VAL A 893 -7.84 -15.97 26.48
C VAL A 893 -6.61 -16.16 25.61
N TYR A 894 -5.83 -17.20 25.88
CA TYR A 894 -4.68 -17.62 25.12
C TYR A 894 -4.97 -18.92 24.38
N GLY A 895 -4.39 -19.12 23.21
CA GLY A 895 -4.29 -20.42 22.58
C GLY A 895 -3.05 -21.12 23.11
N GLY A 896 -3.11 -22.42 23.30
CA GLY A 896 -2.02 -23.18 23.90
C GLY A 896 -2.13 -24.67 23.64
N GLU A 897 -1.27 -25.41 24.30
CA GLU A 897 -1.32 -26.86 24.35
C GLU A 897 -1.37 -27.28 25.82
N ALA A 898 -2.18 -28.29 26.12
CA ALA A 898 -2.22 -28.89 27.46
C ALA A 898 -2.09 -30.40 27.36
N LEU A 899 -1.35 -31.00 28.29
CA LEU A 899 -1.26 -32.44 28.45
C LEU A 899 -2.49 -32.95 29.19
N ILE A 900 -3.46 -33.49 28.44
CA ILE A 900 -4.74 -34.03 28.93
C ILE A 900 -4.77 -35.53 28.59
N GLU A 901 -5.06 -36.40 29.57
CA GLU A 901 -5.13 -37.86 29.37
C GLU A 901 -3.89 -38.44 28.62
N GLU A 902 -2.69 -38.00 29.00
CA GLU A 902 -1.40 -38.41 28.42
C GLU A 902 -1.13 -37.96 26.96
N ALA A 903 -1.98 -37.11 26.38
CA ALA A 903 -1.78 -36.53 25.05
C ALA A 903 -1.75 -34.99 25.08
N TRP A 904 -0.89 -34.39 24.27
CA TRP A 904 -0.90 -32.95 24.06
C TRP A 904 -2.06 -32.57 23.14
N VAL A 905 -2.99 -31.78 23.66
CA VAL A 905 -4.18 -31.32 22.93
C VAL A 905 -4.11 -29.80 22.77
N ALA A 906 -4.56 -29.31 21.62
CA ALA A 906 -4.69 -27.87 21.39
C ALA A 906 -5.86 -27.32 22.22
N VAL A 907 -5.60 -26.29 23.02
CA VAL A 907 -6.54 -25.75 24.01
C VAL A 907 -6.67 -24.23 23.93
N ALA A 908 -7.79 -23.72 24.41
CA ALA A 908 -7.97 -22.32 24.77
C ALA A 908 -7.86 -22.17 26.30
N VAL A 909 -7.02 -21.25 26.77
CA VAL A 909 -6.75 -21.01 28.18
C VAL A 909 -7.21 -19.62 28.57
N LYS A 910 -8.30 -19.54 29.37
CA LYS A 910 -8.80 -18.30 29.96
C LYS A 910 -8.04 -18.03 31.26
N THR A 911 -7.64 -16.79 31.49
CA THR A 911 -6.93 -16.35 32.70
C THR A 911 -7.36 -14.94 33.11
N LEU A 912 -7.37 -14.67 34.42
CA LEU A 912 -7.63 -13.33 34.96
C LEU A 912 -6.44 -12.37 34.76
N LYS A 913 -6.71 -11.06 34.82
CA LYS A 913 -5.66 -10.03 34.76
C LYS A 913 -4.89 -10.01 36.09
N ILE A 914 -3.63 -9.58 36.02
CA ILE A 914 -2.78 -9.44 37.21
C ILE A 914 -3.39 -8.38 38.13
N GLY A 915 -3.62 -8.73 39.40
CA GLY A 915 -4.24 -7.83 40.39
C GLY A 915 -5.76 -7.98 40.56
N SER A 916 -6.39 -9.00 39.94
CA SER A 916 -7.82 -9.28 40.13
C SER A 916 -8.21 -9.55 41.59
N SER A 917 -9.40 -9.07 41.97
CA SER A 917 -9.94 -9.18 43.33
C SER A 917 -10.27 -10.63 43.70
N THR A 918 -10.41 -10.91 45.01
CA THR A 918 -10.84 -12.24 45.47
C THR A 918 -12.23 -12.62 44.93
N GLU A 919 -13.11 -11.63 44.75
CA GLU A 919 -14.45 -11.84 44.18
C GLU A 919 -14.37 -12.20 42.69
N GLU A 920 -13.54 -11.51 41.90
CA GLU A 920 -13.29 -11.84 40.49
C GLU A 920 -12.67 -13.23 40.31
N LYS A 921 -11.78 -13.63 41.24
CA LYS A 921 -11.22 -15.00 41.28
C LYS A 921 -12.29 -16.05 41.60
N MET A 922 -13.24 -15.74 42.50
CA MET A 922 -14.36 -16.62 42.82
C MET A 922 -15.33 -16.76 41.65
N ASP A 923 -15.67 -15.67 40.96
CA ASP A 923 -16.54 -15.70 39.79
C ASP A 923 -15.91 -16.49 38.63
N PHE A 924 -14.60 -16.30 38.40
CA PHE A 924 -13.83 -17.04 37.39
C PHE A 924 -13.82 -18.57 37.64
N LEU A 925 -13.62 -18.99 38.89
CA LEU A 925 -13.67 -20.41 39.25
C LEU A 925 -15.09 -20.96 39.28
N GLY A 926 -16.08 -20.13 39.61
CA GLY A 926 -17.49 -20.49 39.57
C GLY A 926 -17.99 -20.80 38.15
N GLU A 927 -17.48 -20.09 37.15
CA GLU A 927 -17.74 -20.40 35.74
C GLU A 927 -17.18 -21.79 35.37
N ALA A 928 -15.92 -22.08 35.73
CA ALA A 928 -15.30 -23.38 35.46
C ALA A 928 -16.04 -24.53 36.17
N GLU A 929 -16.51 -24.32 37.40
CA GLU A 929 -17.30 -25.32 38.14
C GLU A 929 -18.62 -25.65 37.43
N MET A 930 -19.25 -24.65 36.82
CA MET A 930 -20.49 -24.86 36.07
C MET A 930 -20.23 -25.67 34.80
N MET A 931 -19.18 -25.34 34.05
CA MET A 931 -18.86 -25.99 32.78
C MET A 931 -18.61 -27.50 32.92
N LYS A 932 -18.17 -27.99 34.09
CA LYS A 932 -18.02 -29.43 34.36
C LYS A 932 -19.29 -30.24 34.16
N ARG A 933 -20.46 -29.61 34.32
CA ARG A 933 -21.77 -30.27 34.25
C ARG A 933 -22.29 -30.38 32.82
N PHE A 934 -21.58 -29.81 31.84
CA PHE A 934 -22.02 -29.75 30.46
C PHE A 934 -21.16 -30.66 29.58
N GLU A 935 -21.81 -31.61 28.91
CA GLU A 935 -21.20 -32.47 27.90
C GLU A 935 -22.16 -32.63 26.72
N HIS A 936 -21.93 -31.83 25.68
CA HIS A 936 -22.77 -31.83 24.48
C HIS A 936 -21.98 -31.32 23.27
N GLU A 937 -22.29 -31.82 22.06
CA GLU A 937 -21.56 -31.43 20.84
C GLU A 937 -21.65 -29.93 20.52
N ASN A 938 -22.68 -29.26 20.99
CA ASN A 938 -22.94 -27.84 20.76
C ASN A 938 -22.70 -26.95 22.00
N ILE A 939 -21.98 -27.45 23.00
CA ILE A 939 -21.53 -26.70 24.19
C ILE A 939 -20.01 -26.78 24.27
N VAL A 940 -19.33 -25.66 24.54
CA VAL A 940 -17.87 -25.63 24.70
C VAL A 940 -17.45 -26.45 25.91
N LYS A 941 -16.60 -27.46 25.69
CA LYS A 941 -16.13 -28.40 26.70
C LYS A 941 -14.99 -27.82 27.53
N LEU A 942 -15.12 -27.92 28.85
CA LEU A 942 -14.02 -27.76 29.79
C LEU A 942 -13.11 -28.98 29.68
N LEU A 943 -11.80 -28.78 29.64
CA LEU A 943 -10.77 -29.83 29.61
C LEU A 943 -9.98 -29.91 30.91
N GLY A 944 -9.86 -28.80 31.63
CA GLY A 944 -9.16 -28.76 32.91
C GLY A 944 -9.10 -27.36 33.51
N VAL A 945 -8.56 -27.27 34.71
CA VAL A 945 -8.26 -26.03 35.43
C VAL A 945 -6.85 -26.10 35.99
N CYS A 946 -6.17 -24.97 36.13
CA CYS A 946 -4.91 -24.90 36.88
C CYS A 946 -5.08 -23.81 37.92
N THR A 947 -5.45 -24.24 39.13
CA THR A 947 -5.70 -23.37 40.29
C THR A 947 -4.43 -23.15 41.11
N ARG A 948 -3.43 -24.04 40.98
CA ARG A 948 -2.13 -23.91 41.66
C ARG A 948 -1.21 -22.90 40.96
N GLY A 949 -0.96 -21.77 41.63
CA GLY A 949 -0.14 -20.64 41.17
C GLY A 949 -0.96 -19.49 40.57
N GLU A 950 -0.36 -18.29 40.48
CA GLU A 950 -1.01 -17.12 39.88
C GLU A 950 -0.40 -16.77 38.51
N PRO A 951 -1.22 -16.44 37.49
CA PRO A 951 -2.68 -16.42 37.51
C PRO A 951 -3.30 -17.81 37.30
N ALA A 952 -4.56 -17.99 37.73
CA ALA A 952 -5.32 -19.23 37.56
C ALA A 952 -5.78 -19.42 36.11
N TYR A 953 -5.85 -20.67 35.64
CA TYR A 953 -6.23 -21.03 34.27
C TYR A 953 -7.50 -21.88 34.20
N THR A 954 -8.37 -21.57 33.25
CA THR A 954 -9.47 -22.44 32.81
C THR A 954 -9.16 -22.91 31.39
N ILE A 955 -9.01 -24.22 31.21
CA ILE A 955 -8.55 -24.86 29.98
C ILE A 955 -9.76 -25.47 29.27
N MET A 956 -10.02 -25.04 28.04
CA MET A 956 -11.18 -25.41 27.24
C MET A 956 -10.74 -25.91 25.87
N GLU A 957 -11.63 -26.58 25.16
CA GLU A 957 -11.37 -26.97 23.77
C GLU A 957 -11.10 -25.75 22.87
N LEU A 958 -10.17 -25.91 21.91
CA LEU A 958 -9.79 -24.82 21.01
C LEU A 958 -10.81 -24.66 19.88
N MET A 959 -11.47 -23.50 19.84
CA MET A 959 -12.38 -23.12 18.77
C MET A 959 -11.61 -22.38 17.66
N LEU A 960 -11.05 -23.15 16.72
CA LEU A 960 -10.07 -22.67 15.72
C LEU A 960 -10.52 -21.43 14.94
N HIS A 961 -11.82 -21.32 14.66
CA HIS A 961 -12.38 -20.26 13.82
C HIS A 961 -12.91 -19.06 14.62
N GLY A 962 -12.70 -19.02 15.94
CA GLY A 962 -13.09 -17.90 16.80
C GLY A 962 -14.59 -17.82 17.05
N ASP A 963 -15.09 -16.63 17.38
CA ASP A 963 -16.51 -16.37 17.59
C ASP A 963 -17.28 -16.23 16.28
N LEU A 964 -18.57 -16.59 16.31
CA LEU A 964 -19.45 -16.64 15.15
C LEU A 964 -19.68 -15.25 14.54
N LYS A 965 -19.68 -14.19 15.35
CA LYS A 965 -19.82 -12.81 14.85
C LYS A 965 -18.65 -12.45 13.94
N THR A 966 -17.42 -12.61 14.42
CA THR A 966 -16.20 -12.37 13.65
C THR A 966 -16.12 -13.28 12.42
N TYR A 967 -16.50 -14.56 12.60
CA TYR A 967 -16.54 -15.54 11.51
C TYR A 967 -17.46 -15.12 10.36
N LEU A 968 -18.70 -14.69 10.66
CA LEU A 968 -19.67 -14.23 9.67
C LEU A 968 -19.27 -12.88 9.06
N LEU A 969 -18.81 -11.92 9.87
CA LEU A 969 -18.38 -10.60 9.38
C LEU A 969 -17.26 -10.71 8.33
N SER A 970 -16.27 -11.58 8.56
CA SER A 970 -15.18 -11.82 7.61
C SER A 970 -15.64 -12.38 6.26
N ARG A 971 -16.83 -13.00 6.20
CA ARG A 971 -17.40 -13.63 5.00
C ARG A 971 -18.56 -12.85 4.39
N ARG A 972 -18.94 -11.70 4.98
CA ARG A 972 -20.05 -10.85 4.52
C ARG A 972 -19.88 -10.38 3.07
N GLN A 973 -18.65 -10.17 2.60
CA GLN A 973 -18.35 -9.75 1.22
C GLN A 973 -18.55 -10.88 0.19
N MET A 974 -18.55 -12.15 0.64
CA MET A 974 -18.67 -13.32 -0.23
C MET A 974 -20.14 -13.62 -0.59
N VAL A 975 -21.09 -12.96 0.06
CA VAL A 975 -22.53 -13.12 -0.21
C VAL A 975 -22.84 -12.77 -1.67
N GLY A 976 -23.34 -13.77 -2.43
CA GLY A 976 -23.68 -13.61 -3.85
C GLY A 976 -22.51 -13.82 -4.82
N GLN A 977 -21.33 -14.21 -4.35
CA GLN A 977 -20.18 -14.56 -5.19
C GLN A 977 -20.09 -16.08 -5.39
N ALA A 978 -19.81 -16.53 -6.62
CA ALA A 978 -19.63 -17.95 -6.94
C ALA A 978 -18.15 -18.36 -6.81
N ILE A 979 -17.60 -18.29 -5.60
CA ILE A 979 -16.22 -18.70 -5.26
C ILE A 979 -16.24 -19.92 -4.32
N PRO A 980 -15.25 -20.83 -4.35
CA PRO A 980 -15.23 -22.02 -3.50
C PRO A 980 -15.40 -21.73 -1.99
N GLU A 981 -14.89 -20.59 -1.53
CA GLU A 981 -15.00 -20.15 -0.13
C GLU A 981 -16.42 -19.71 0.27
N SER A 982 -17.31 -19.49 -0.71
CA SER A 982 -18.73 -19.15 -0.46
C SER A 982 -19.57 -20.34 0.04
N ASP A 983 -19.05 -21.57 -0.04
CA ASP A 983 -19.70 -22.79 0.48
C ASP A 983 -19.92 -22.72 2.00
N ASP A 984 -19.13 -21.91 2.71
CA ASP A 984 -19.23 -21.71 4.17
C ASP A 984 -20.39 -20.82 4.62
N ILE A 985 -21.09 -20.19 3.67
CA ILE A 985 -22.15 -19.22 3.93
C ILE A 985 -23.41 -19.48 3.10
N THR A 986 -23.55 -20.71 2.61
CA THR A 986 -24.75 -21.20 1.93
C THR A 986 -25.95 -21.20 2.86
N PRO A 987 -27.18 -21.15 2.32
CA PRO A 987 -28.38 -21.30 3.13
C PRO A 987 -28.38 -22.57 3.98
N GLU A 988 -27.86 -23.69 3.45
CA GLU A 988 -27.68 -24.91 4.25
C GLU A 988 -26.77 -24.65 5.44
N ARG A 989 -25.62 -24.00 5.21
CA ARG A 989 -24.63 -23.81 6.25
C ARG A 989 -25.09 -22.85 7.34
N LEU A 990 -25.75 -21.75 6.98
CA LEU A 990 -26.31 -20.80 7.96
C LEU A 990 -27.42 -21.45 8.79
N THR A 991 -28.26 -22.28 8.18
CA THR A 991 -29.31 -23.01 8.89
C THR A 991 -28.71 -24.04 9.85
N LEU A 992 -27.66 -24.76 9.43
CA LEU A 992 -26.92 -25.66 10.32
C LEU A 992 -26.29 -24.93 11.51
N MET A 993 -25.76 -23.71 11.32
CA MET A 993 -25.23 -22.91 12.42
C MET A 993 -26.31 -22.53 13.44
N ALA A 994 -27.49 -22.14 12.96
CA ALA A 994 -28.64 -21.83 13.80
C ALA A 994 -29.16 -23.08 14.55
N LEU A 995 -29.22 -24.23 13.85
CA LEU A 995 -29.63 -25.51 14.42
C LEU A 995 -28.66 -25.99 15.51
N ASP A 996 -27.35 -25.86 15.27
CA ASP A 996 -26.31 -26.19 16.25
C ASP A 996 -26.49 -25.38 17.55
N ALA A 997 -26.71 -24.06 17.43
CA ALA A 997 -27.01 -23.22 18.59
C ALA A 997 -28.32 -23.60 19.28
N ALA A 998 -29.38 -23.95 18.52
CA ALA A 998 -30.64 -24.40 19.10
C ALA A 998 -30.50 -25.71 19.90
N LYS A 999 -29.73 -26.67 19.37
CA LYS A 999 -29.43 -27.94 20.06
C LYS A 999 -28.66 -27.71 21.36
N GLY A 1000 -27.68 -26.81 21.34
CA GLY A 1000 -26.97 -26.39 22.55
C GLY A 1000 -27.89 -25.74 23.58
N LEU A 1001 -28.77 -24.85 23.15
CA LEU A 1001 -29.70 -24.16 24.04
C LEU A 1001 -30.75 -25.11 24.62
N LYS A 1002 -31.25 -26.05 23.81
CA LYS A 1002 -32.13 -27.13 24.25
C LYS A 1002 -31.49 -27.95 25.35
N TYR A 1003 -30.24 -28.37 25.15
CA TYR A 1003 -29.49 -29.13 26.15
C TYR A 1003 -29.40 -28.39 27.49
N LEU A 1004 -29.13 -27.08 27.48
CA LEU A 1004 -29.12 -26.27 28.70
C LEU A 1004 -30.51 -26.22 29.37
N SER A 1005 -31.56 -26.00 28.57
CA SER A 1005 -32.95 -25.97 29.05
C SER A 1005 -33.38 -27.29 29.70
N ASP A 1006 -33.03 -28.43 29.08
CA ASP A 1006 -33.31 -29.78 29.60
C ASP A 1006 -32.64 -30.03 30.96
N LEU A 1007 -31.42 -29.50 31.13
CA LEU A 1007 -30.68 -29.52 32.40
C LEU A 1007 -31.13 -28.44 33.39
N LYS A 1008 -32.16 -27.66 33.07
CA LYS A 1008 -32.68 -26.55 33.88
C LYS A 1008 -31.66 -25.42 34.10
N TYR A 1009 -30.87 -25.10 33.08
CA TYR A 1009 -29.96 -23.95 33.04
C TYR A 1009 -30.46 -22.88 32.06
N ILE A 1010 -30.25 -21.62 32.43
CA ILE A 1010 -30.54 -20.45 31.58
C ILE A 1010 -29.22 -19.74 31.28
N HIS A 1011 -28.93 -19.46 30.01
CA HIS A 1011 -27.68 -18.86 29.57
C HIS A 1011 -27.56 -17.38 29.95
N ARG A 1012 -28.62 -16.59 29.70
CA ARG A 1012 -28.74 -15.15 30.00
C ARG A 1012 -27.86 -14.20 29.18
N ASP A 1013 -27.06 -14.72 28.25
CA ASP A 1013 -26.22 -13.92 27.35
C ASP A 1013 -25.98 -14.62 26.01
N LEU A 1014 -27.05 -15.10 25.37
CA LEU A 1014 -26.93 -15.78 24.08
C LEU A 1014 -26.83 -14.76 22.94
N ALA A 1015 -25.70 -14.76 22.23
CA ALA A 1015 -25.40 -13.87 21.11
C ALA A 1015 -24.33 -14.46 20.18
N CYS A 1016 -24.17 -13.92 18.96
CA CYS A 1016 -23.15 -14.42 18.02
C CYS A 1016 -21.71 -14.33 18.58
N ARG A 1017 -21.43 -13.36 19.48
CA ARG A 1017 -20.11 -13.23 20.13
C ARG A 1017 -19.80 -14.35 21.13
N ASN A 1018 -20.83 -15.02 21.67
CA ASN A 1018 -20.72 -16.10 22.65
C ASN A 1018 -20.95 -17.48 22.01
N CYS A 1019 -21.21 -17.52 20.70
CA CYS A 1019 -21.23 -18.74 19.90
C CYS A 1019 -19.87 -18.90 19.22
N LEU A 1020 -19.18 -20.02 19.41
CA LEU A 1020 -17.84 -20.27 18.89
C LEU A 1020 -17.87 -21.30 17.75
N VAL A 1021 -16.94 -21.16 16.80
CA VAL A 1021 -16.86 -21.98 15.59
C VAL A 1021 -15.72 -23.01 15.70
N HIS A 1022 -16.09 -24.30 15.76
CA HIS A 1022 -15.15 -25.41 15.90
C HIS A 1022 -14.37 -25.66 14.59
N VAL A 1023 -13.31 -26.46 14.60
CA VAL A 1023 -12.56 -26.83 13.37
C VAL A 1023 -13.43 -27.58 12.34
N THR A 1024 -14.46 -28.30 12.79
CA THR A 1024 -15.47 -28.92 11.91
C THR A 1024 -16.57 -27.92 11.46
N LYS A 1025 -16.39 -26.65 11.81
CA LYS A 1025 -17.33 -25.52 11.64
C LYS A 1025 -18.75 -25.78 12.18
N ARG A 1026 -18.85 -26.66 13.18
CA ARG A 1026 -20.01 -26.78 14.08
C ARG A 1026 -20.01 -25.60 15.06
N ILE A 1027 -21.19 -25.14 15.45
CA ILE A 1027 -21.34 -24.06 16.43
C ILE A 1027 -21.46 -24.63 17.84
N LYS A 1028 -20.72 -24.06 18.77
CA LYS A 1028 -20.82 -24.38 20.20
C LYS A 1028 -21.05 -23.12 21.02
N ILE A 1029 -21.99 -23.18 21.96
CA ILE A 1029 -22.26 -22.08 22.88
C ILE A 1029 -21.18 -22.06 23.97
N GLY A 1030 -20.65 -20.87 24.28
CA GLY A 1030 -19.67 -20.63 25.33
C GLY A 1030 -19.96 -19.36 26.14
N ASP A 1031 -19.05 -19.01 27.04
CA ASP A 1031 -19.16 -17.89 28.01
C ASP A 1031 -20.32 -18.04 29.01
N PHE A 1032 -20.09 -18.87 30.03
CA PHE A 1032 -21.10 -19.25 31.02
C PHE A 1032 -21.08 -18.38 32.28
N GLY A 1033 -20.34 -17.26 32.29
CA GLY A 1033 -20.21 -16.40 33.48
C GLY A 1033 -21.55 -15.87 34.03
N MET A 1034 -22.54 -15.70 33.15
CA MET A 1034 -23.88 -15.26 33.52
C MET A 1034 -24.89 -16.39 33.71
N THR A 1035 -24.57 -17.62 33.31
CA THR A 1035 -25.49 -18.76 33.31
C THR A 1035 -25.88 -19.16 34.73
N ARG A 1036 -27.14 -19.55 34.94
CA ARG A 1036 -27.63 -19.92 36.29
C ARG A 1036 -28.55 -21.16 36.24
N PRO A 1037 -28.42 -22.09 37.21
CA PRO A 1037 -29.36 -23.20 37.40
C PRO A 1037 -30.70 -22.72 37.99
N MET A 1038 -31.78 -23.40 37.62
CA MET A 1038 -33.12 -23.23 38.19
C MET A 1038 -33.33 -24.31 39.26
N TYR A 1039 -33.00 -24.00 40.53
CA TYR A 1039 -32.90 -25.02 41.59
C TYR A 1039 -34.24 -25.53 42.14
N ASP A 1040 -35.35 -24.76 42.09
CA ASP A 1040 -36.69 -25.22 42.55
C ASP A 1040 -37.87 -24.32 42.04
N SER A 1041 -37.61 -23.37 41.13
CA SER A 1041 -38.61 -22.46 40.54
C SER A 1041 -38.44 -22.42 39.02
N ASP A 1042 -39.52 -22.32 38.24
CA ASP A 1042 -39.50 -22.25 36.76
C ASP A 1042 -38.88 -20.94 36.20
N TYR A 1043 -38.30 -20.11 37.07
CA TYR A 1043 -37.64 -18.86 36.73
C TYR A 1043 -36.48 -18.56 37.69
N TYR A 1044 -35.51 -17.78 37.21
CA TYR A 1044 -34.44 -17.17 38.00
C TYR A 1044 -34.68 -15.66 38.14
N ARG A 1045 -34.55 -15.11 39.35
CA ARG A 1045 -34.68 -13.66 39.61
C ARG A 1045 -33.33 -13.06 39.99
N PHE A 1046 -32.89 -12.06 39.23
CA PHE A 1046 -31.62 -11.38 39.46
C PHE A 1046 -31.81 -10.11 40.31
N ASN A 1047 -31.20 -10.05 41.50
CA ASN A 1047 -31.38 -8.96 42.48
C ASN A 1047 -30.08 -8.17 42.79
N LYS A 1048 -29.06 -8.20 41.93
CA LYS A 1048 -27.76 -7.53 42.15
C LYS A 1048 -27.49 -6.44 41.11
N ARG A 1049 -26.70 -5.42 41.47
CA ARG A 1049 -26.06 -4.49 40.52
C ARG A 1049 -25.07 -5.25 39.65
N GLY A 1050 -25.12 -5.04 38.33
CA GLY A 1050 -24.19 -5.66 37.39
C GLY A 1050 -24.41 -5.21 35.96
N MET A 1051 -23.40 -5.43 35.11
CA MET A 1051 -23.45 -5.20 33.67
C MET A 1051 -24.33 -6.28 33.01
N LEU A 1052 -25.24 -5.86 32.13
CA LEU A 1052 -26.19 -6.75 31.45
C LEU A 1052 -26.21 -6.51 29.92
N PRO A 1053 -26.42 -7.55 29.10
CA PRO A 1053 -26.40 -7.47 27.63
C PRO A 1053 -27.75 -6.97 27.07
N VAL A 1054 -28.11 -5.73 27.39
CA VAL A 1054 -29.46 -5.14 27.19
C VAL A 1054 -30.09 -5.39 25.82
N ARG A 1055 -29.30 -5.42 24.74
CA ARG A 1055 -29.81 -5.58 23.35
C ARG A 1055 -30.28 -6.99 23.01
N TRP A 1056 -29.88 -8.00 23.78
CA TRP A 1056 -30.29 -9.39 23.57
C TRP A 1056 -31.32 -9.85 24.60
N MET A 1057 -31.68 -9.00 25.56
CA MET A 1057 -32.56 -9.35 26.68
C MET A 1057 -34.05 -9.19 26.35
N ALA A 1058 -34.85 -10.09 26.92
CA ALA A 1058 -36.30 -10.08 26.81
C ALA A 1058 -36.95 -8.96 27.66
N PRO A 1059 -38.17 -8.51 27.32
CA PRO A 1059 -38.90 -7.49 28.07
C PRO A 1059 -39.05 -7.80 29.57
N GLU A 1060 -39.37 -9.05 29.93
CA GLU A 1060 -39.52 -9.49 31.32
C GLU A 1060 -38.19 -9.48 32.09
N SER A 1061 -37.07 -9.74 31.41
CA SER A 1061 -35.73 -9.66 32.00
C SER A 1061 -35.32 -8.21 32.24
N LEU A 1062 -35.69 -7.29 31.34
CA LEU A 1062 -35.41 -5.85 31.46
C LEU A 1062 -36.33 -5.10 32.44
N THR A 1063 -37.53 -5.61 32.69
CA THR A 1063 -38.54 -4.96 33.55
C THR A 1063 -38.60 -5.55 34.95
N LEU A 1064 -38.57 -6.88 35.07
CA LEU A 1064 -38.81 -7.62 36.31
C LEU A 1064 -37.54 -8.34 36.82
N GLY A 1065 -36.45 -8.32 36.05
CA GLY A 1065 -35.25 -9.09 36.38
C GLY A 1065 -35.45 -10.61 36.33
N MET A 1066 -36.50 -11.05 35.64
CA MET A 1066 -36.88 -12.46 35.52
C MET A 1066 -36.23 -13.09 34.28
N PHE A 1067 -35.57 -14.22 34.49
CA PHE A 1067 -34.97 -15.02 33.43
C PHE A 1067 -35.63 -16.41 33.44
N THR A 1068 -36.00 -16.87 32.26
CA THR A 1068 -36.65 -18.18 32.00
C THR A 1068 -36.07 -18.79 30.72
N PRO A 1069 -36.31 -20.08 30.42
CA PRO A 1069 -35.97 -20.63 29.10
C PRO A 1069 -36.54 -19.79 27.94
N HIS A 1070 -37.77 -19.28 28.07
CA HIS A 1070 -38.40 -18.39 27.09
C HIS A 1070 -37.67 -17.03 26.95
N SER A 1071 -36.95 -16.57 27.98
CA SER A 1071 -36.10 -15.37 27.85
C SER A 1071 -34.87 -15.63 26.97
N ASP A 1072 -34.30 -16.84 27.01
CA ASP A 1072 -33.23 -17.22 26.07
C ASP A 1072 -33.78 -17.44 24.64
N ILE A 1073 -35.06 -17.81 24.47
CA ILE A 1073 -35.72 -17.85 23.14
C ILE A 1073 -35.76 -16.46 22.48
N TRP A 1074 -35.99 -15.40 23.26
CA TRP A 1074 -35.90 -14.04 22.74
C TRP A 1074 -34.47 -13.73 22.25
N SER A 1075 -33.46 -14.06 23.07
CA SER A 1075 -32.05 -13.89 22.70
C SER A 1075 -31.68 -14.74 21.48
N TYR A 1076 -32.25 -15.95 21.35
CA TYR A 1076 -32.10 -16.80 20.18
C TYR A 1076 -32.70 -16.17 18.91
N GLY A 1077 -33.85 -15.49 19.01
CA GLY A 1077 -34.39 -14.69 17.90
C GLY A 1077 -33.44 -13.58 17.45
N VAL A 1078 -32.78 -12.89 18.40
CA VAL A 1078 -31.74 -11.89 18.08
C VAL A 1078 -30.49 -12.55 17.47
N LEU A 1079 -30.09 -13.74 17.95
CA LEU A 1079 -29.01 -14.53 17.37
C LEU A 1079 -29.29 -14.90 15.91
N LEU A 1080 -30.51 -15.36 15.59
CA LEU A 1080 -30.93 -15.66 14.21
C LEU A 1080 -30.82 -14.42 13.32
N TYR A 1081 -31.24 -13.26 13.82
CA TYR A 1081 -31.06 -11.98 13.14
C TYR A 1081 -29.58 -11.68 12.86
N GLU A 1082 -28.71 -11.85 13.85
CA GLU A 1082 -27.26 -11.66 13.67
C GLU A 1082 -26.68 -12.64 12.64
N ILE A 1083 -27.12 -13.90 12.61
CA ILE A 1083 -26.65 -14.91 11.63
C ILE A 1083 -27.04 -14.50 10.21
N MET A 1084 -28.33 -14.26 9.96
CA MET A 1084 -28.82 -13.96 8.60
C MET A 1084 -28.31 -12.62 8.07
N THR A 1085 -28.01 -11.66 8.95
CA THR A 1085 -27.48 -10.34 8.59
C THR A 1085 -25.95 -10.26 8.68
N PHE A 1086 -25.26 -11.39 8.89
CA PHE A 1086 -23.81 -11.51 8.94
C PHE A 1086 -23.18 -10.55 9.97
N GLY A 1087 -23.62 -10.67 11.22
CA GLY A 1087 -23.09 -9.95 12.37
C GLY A 1087 -23.50 -8.48 12.44
N SER A 1088 -24.63 -8.10 11.82
CA SER A 1088 -25.15 -6.73 11.95
C SER A 1088 -25.53 -6.44 13.40
N PHE A 1089 -25.16 -5.25 13.87
CA PHE A 1089 -25.42 -4.85 15.24
C PHE A 1089 -26.93 -4.72 15.55
N PRO A 1090 -27.49 -5.36 16.59
CA PRO A 1090 -28.92 -5.27 16.90
C PRO A 1090 -29.36 -3.85 17.30
N TYR A 1091 -30.55 -3.43 16.85
CA TYR A 1091 -31.13 -2.10 17.11
C TYR A 1091 -30.19 -0.94 16.71
N GLN A 1092 -29.64 -1.00 15.49
CA GLN A 1092 -28.77 0.05 14.94
C GLN A 1092 -29.36 1.45 15.11
N GLY A 1093 -28.52 2.41 15.50
CA GLY A 1093 -28.89 3.81 15.71
C GLY A 1093 -29.48 4.14 17.08
N LEU A 1094 -29.79 3.14 17.92
CA LEU A 1094 -30.24 3.34 19.30
C LEU A 1094 -29.11 3.08 20.30
N SER A 1095 -29.01 3.87 21.36
CA SER A 1095 -28.14 3.59 22.53
C SER A 1095 -28.74 2.50 23.43
N ASN A 1096 -27.95 1.87 24.31
CA ASN A 1096 -28.46 0.80 25.21
C ASN A 1096 -29.66 1.26 26.05
N LYS A 1097 -29.64 2.52 26.55
CA LYS A 1097 -30.77 3.10 27.29
C LYS A 1097 -32.01 3.26 26.40
N GLN A 1098 -31.85 3.67 25.14
CA GLN A 1098 -32.96 3.79 24.20
C GLN A 1098 -33.51 2.42 23.81
N VAL A 1099 -32.66 1.41 23.62
CA VAL A 1099 -33.10 0.03 23.36
C VAL A 1099 -33.92 -0.52 24.51
N LEU A 1100 -33.48 -0.29 25.75
CA LEU A 1100 -34.22 -0.67 26.94
C LEU A 1100 -35.64 -0.08 26.93
N GLU A 1101 -35.80 1.22 26.71
CA GLU A 1101 -37.13 1.84 26.63
C GLU A 1101 -37.94 1.35 25.41
N PHE A 1102 -37.27 1.15 24.27
CA PHE A 1102 -37.90 0.68 23.03
C PHE A 1102 -38.53 -0.70 23.18
N VAL A 1103 -37.79 -1.65 23.77
CA VAL A 1103 -38.25 -3.03 24.02
C VAL A 1103 -39.29 -3.08 25.14
N LYS A 1104 -39.15 -2.27 26.19
CA LYS A 1104 -40.13 -2.17 27.28
C LYS A 1104 -41.53 -1.78 26.81
N VAL A 1105 -41.63 -0.96 25.76
CA VAL A 1105 -42.92 -0.52 25.18
C VAL A 1105 -43.45 -1.53 24.15
N GLY A 1106 -42.76 -2.66 23.94
CA GLY A 1106 -43.21 -3.77 23.10
C GLY A 1106 -42.73 -3.73 21.65
N ASN A 1107 -41.76 -2.86 21.33
CA ASN A 1107 -41.17 -2.83 19.99
C ASN A 1107 -40.03 -3.87 19.84
N THR A 1108 -39.84 -4.35 18.62
CA THR A 1108 -38.87 -5.40 18.28
C THR A 1108 -38.01 -4.99 17.08
N ILE A 1109 -37.01 -5.79 16.74
CA ILE A 1109 -36.17 -5.56 15.55
C ILE A 1109 -37.04 -5.76 14.30
N SER A 1110 -36.90 -4.86 13.31
CA SER A 1110 -37.58 -5.01 12.02
C SER A 1110 -37.00 -6.20 11.24
N VAL A 1111 -37.87 -7.08 10.73
CA VAL A 1111 -37.45 -8.21 9.90
C VAL A 1111 -36.92 -7.70 8.53
N PRO A 1112 -35.72 -8.12 8.09
CA PRO A 1112 -35.10 -7.77 6.81
C PRO A 1112 -35.98 -8.07 5.59
N ALA A 1113 -35.90 -7.24 4.55
CA ALA A 1113 -36.70 -7.37 3.32
C ALA A 1113 -36.36 -8.60 2.45
N GLY A 1114 -35.27 -9.31 2.74
CA GLY A 1114 -34.87 -10.56 2.07
C GLY A 1114 -35.22 -11.85 2.83
N CYS A 1115 -35.84 -11.74 4.01
CA CYS A 1115 -36.15 -12.87 4.87
C CYS A 1115 -37.33 -13.69 4.30
N SER A 1116 -37.26 -15.03 4.37
CA SER A 1116 -38.39 -15.88 3.97
C SER A 1116 -39.57 -15.67 4.93
N GLU A 1117 -40.81 -15.81 4.43
CA GLU A 1117 -42.00 -15.63 5.27
C GLU A 1117 -41.97 -16.55 6.50
N LEU A 1118 -41.59 -17.82 6.30
CA LEU A 1118 -41.46 -18.80 7.38
C LEU A 1118 -40.44 -18.37 8.44
N LEU A 1119 -39.25 -17.90 8.05
CA LEU A 1119 -38.24 -17.41 9.02
C LEU A 1119 -38.69 -16.09 9.68
N GLY A 1120 -39.35 -15.22 8.93
CA GLY A 1120 -39.95 -14.00 9.47
C GLY A 1120 -40.98 -14.28 10.55
N ASP A 1121 -41.78 -15.33 10.40
CA ASP A 1121 -42.77 -15.75 11.40
C ASP A 1121 -42.11 -16.39 12.63
N VAL A 1122 -41.03 -17.17 12.46
CA VAL A 1122 -40.20 -17.67 13.57
C VAL A 1122 -39.61 -16.52 14.39
N LEU A 1123 -39.03 -15.51 13.73
CA LEU A 1123 -38.45 -14.34 14.41
C LEU A 1123 -39.50 -13.58 15.21
N LYS A 1124 -40.69 -13.33 14.63
CA LYS A 1124 -41.81 -12.68 15.32
C LYS A 1124 -42.31 -13.51 16.50
N ALA A 1125 -42.36 -14.84 16.37
CA ALA A 1125 -42.75 -15.74 17.44
C ALA A 1125 -41.73 -15.72 18.60
N CYS A 1126 -40.43 -15.74 18.29
CA CYS A 1126 -39.37 -15.60 19.30
C CYS A 1126 -39.43 -14.25 20.03
N TRP A 1127 -39.83 -13.18 19.32
CA TRP A 1127 -39.98 -11.84 19.88
C TRP A 1127 -41.39 -11.51 20.38
N ALA A 1128 -42.22 -12.51 20.68
CA ALA A 1128 -43.49 -12.27 21.33
C ALA A 1128 -43.27 -11.58 22.69
N PHE A 1129 -44.03 -10.51 22.95
CA PHE A 1129 -43.87 -9.71 24.17
C PHE A 1129 -44.09 -10.53 25.44
N THR A 1130 -45.08 -11.43 25.43
CA THR A 1130 -45.38 -12.35 26.53
C THR A 1130 -44.54 -13.60 26.41
N ALA A 1131 -43.83 -13.98 27.48
CA ALA A 1131 -42.89 -15.11 27.49
C ALA A 1131 -43.54 -16.44 27.05
N ASP A 1132 -44.73 -16.76 27.58
CA ASP A 1132 -45.45 -18.01 27.29
C ASP A 1132 -46.02 -18.11 25.86
N SER A 1133 -45.98 -17.00 25.10
CA SER A 1133 -46.38 -16.98 23.68
C SER A 1133 -45.22 -17.27 22.73
N ARG A 1134 -44.00 -17.43 23.25
CA ARG A 1134 -42.82 -17.80 22.47
C ARG A 1134 -42.80 -19.33 22.30
N PRO A 1135 -42.25 -19.84 21.18
CA PRO A 1135 -42.17 -21.29 20.94
C PRO A 1135 -41.21 -21.97 21.93
N ASP A 1136 -41.42 -23.28 22.16
CA ASP A 1136 -40.44 -24.09 22.87
C ASP A 1136 -39.21 -24.32 21.98
N ILE A 1137 -38.05 -24.50 22.59
CA ILE A 1137 -36.80 -24.75 21.85
C ILE A 1137 -36.87 -26.07 21.06
N GLN A 1138 -37.64 -27.06 21.52
CA GLN A 1138 -37.87 -28.31 20.77
C GLN A 1138 -38.56 -28.02 19.43
N ASP A 1139 -39.61 -27.19 19.42
CA ASP A 1139 -40.35 -26.84 18.20
C ASP A 1139 -39.43 -26.13 17.18
N ILE A 1140 -38.52 -25.29 17.67
CA ILE A 1140 -37.52 -24.60 16.84
C ILE A 1140 -36.53 -25.60 16.25
N VAL A 1141 -36.05 -26.57 17.03
CA VAL A 1141 -35.11 -27.60 16.55
C VAL A 1141 -35.78 -28.43 15.46
N ASP A 1142 -36.99 -28.91 15.69
CA ASP A 1142 -37.74 -29.73 14.72
C ASP A 1142 -37.96 -28.96 13.41
N LEU A 1143 -38.33 -27.67 13.51
CA LEU A 1143 -38.52 -26.81 12.34
C LEU A 1143 -37.24 -26.65 11.50
N PHE A 1144 -36.08 -26.48 12.14
CA PHE A 1144 -34.81 -26.35 11.43
C PHE A 1144 -34.30 -27.66 10.85
N GLU A 1145 -34.60 -28.80 11.49
CA GLU A 1145 -34.30 -30.13 10.93
C GLU A 1145 -35.15 -30.42 9.68
N ASP A 1146 -36.43 -30.03 9.69
CA ASP A 1146 -37.34 -30.18 8.55
C ASP A 1146 -37.04 -29.19 7.40
N ASN A 1147 -36.37 -28.07 7.69
CA ASN A 1147 -36.10 -27.00 6.72
C ASN A 1147 -34.60 -26.63 6.66
N PRO A 1148 -33.74 -27.50 6.07
CA PRO A 1148 -32.28 -27.34 6.14
C PRO A 1148 -31.71 -26.11 5.41
N CYS A 1149 -32.50 -25.36 4.64
CA CYS A 1149 -32.08 -24.15 3.90
C CYS A 1149 -32.89 -22.90 4.33
N LEU A 1150 -33.45 -22.88 5.54
CA LEU A 1150 -34.38 -21.85 6.00
C LEU A 1150 -33.72 -20.47 6.12
N LEU A 1151 -32.49 -20.38 6.65
CA LEU A 1151 -31.74 -19.13 6.76
C LEU A 1151 -31.08 -18.77 5.42
N LYS A 1152 -31.26 -17.53 4.97
CA LYS A 1152 -30.62 -16.98 3.78
C LYS A 1152 -29.91 -15.66 4.11
N PRO A 1153 -28.79 -15.34 3.45
CA PRO A 1153 -28.13 -14.05 3.62
C PRO A 1153 -29.07 -12.87 3.32
N CYS A 1154 -29.22 -11.97 4.30
CA CYS A 1154 -30.08 -10.79 4.24
C CYS A 1154 -29.28 -9.55 4.67
N LEU A 1155 -28.61 -8.90 3.73
CA LEU A 1155 -27.77 -7.74 4.02
C LEU A 1155 -28.62 -6.45 3.98
N ASP A 1156 -28.96 -5.90 5.15
CA ASP A 1156 -29.77 -4.66 5.26
C ASP A 1156 -28.99 -3.37 5.02
N ALA A 1157 -27.66 -3.43 4.90
CA ALA A 1157 -26.79 -2.27 4.74
C ALA A 1157 -25.48 -2.62 4.03
N PRO A 1158 -24.88 -1.67 3.27
CA PRO A 1158 -23.60 -1.85 2.60
C PRO A 1158 -22.45 -2.10 3.59
N SER A 1159 -21.40 -2.77 3.12
CA SER A 1159 -20.26 -3.30 3.90
C SER A 1159 -19.56 -2.26 4.80
N ALA A 1160 -19.70 -0.97 4.50
CA ALA A 1160 -19.11 0.15 5.22
C ALA A 1160 -19.87 0.58 6.49
N ALA A 1161 -21.05 0.03 6.77
CA ALA A 1161 -21.94 0.47 7.86
C ALA A 1161 -21.81 -0.31 9.18
N VAL A 1162 -20.88 -1.28 9.26
CA VAL A 1162 -20.82 -2.17 10.43
C VAL A 1162 -19.82 -1.65 11.46
N ALA A 1163 -20.34 -1.17 12.59
CA ALA A 1163 -19.54 -0.85 13.76
C ALA A 1163 -18.96 -2.13 14.39
N ILE A 1164 -17.64 -2.18 14.55
CA ILE A 1164 -16.95 -3.17 15.39
C ILE A 1164 -16.97 -2.60 16.80
N ASP A 1165 -17.95 -3.00 17.61
CA ASP A 1165 -18.13 -2.44 18.95
C ASP A 1165 -17.10 -2.96 19.96
N THR A 1166 -16.44 -2.04 20.65
CA THR A 1166 -15.92 -2.24 22.00
C THR A 1166 -17.03 -1.87 23.00
N THR A 1167 -17.43 -2.85 23.82
CA THR A 1167 -18.25 -2.75 25.05
C THR A 1167 -19.73 -2.32 24.90
N GLY A 1168 -20.62 -3.30 24.74
CA GLY A 1168 -22.08 -3.13 24.66
C GLY A 1168 -22.84 -3.26 25.98
N ASP A 1169 -22.19 -3.03 27.12
CA ASP A 1169 -22.75 -3.30 28.44
C ASP A 1169 -23.23 -2.03 29.14
N LEU A 1170 -24.41 -2.08 29.76
CA LEU A 1170 -24.97 -1.01 30.58
C LEU A 1170 -25.11 -1.52 32.02
N GLU A 1171 -24.58 -0.77 32.99
CA GLU A 1171 -24.81 -1.04 34.40
C GLU A 1171 -26.23 -0.61 34.78
N MET A 1172 -27.04 -1.53 35.29
CA MET A 1172 -28.45 -1.29 35.62
C MET A 1172 -28.76 -1.59 37.09
N ASP A 1173 -29.57 -0.72 37.70
CA ASP A 1173 -30.25 -0.97 38.97
C ASP A 1173 -31.66 -1.49 38.70
N MET A 1174 -31.96 -2.73 39.10
CA MET A 1174 -33.31 -3.31 39.01
C MET A 1174 -34.04 -3.23 40.37
N PRO A 1175 -35.37 -3.05 40.37
CA PRO A 1175 -36.17 -2.89 41.60
C PRO A 1175 -36.32 -4.15 42.46
#